data_AF-A0A7S4WIA6-F1
#
_entry.id   AF-A0A7S4WIA6-F1
#
_cell.length_a   1.000
_cell.length_b   1.000
_cell.length_c   1.000
_cell.angle_alpha   90.00
_cell.angle_beta   90.00
_cell.angle_gamma   90.00
#
_symmetry.space_group_name_H-M   'P 1'
#
loop_
_entity.id
_entity.type
_entity.pdbx_description
1 polymer ?
#
loop_
_entity_poly.entity_id
_entity_poly.type
_entity_poly.pdbx_seq_one_letter_code
_entity_poly.pdbx_strand_id
1 'polypeptide(L)'
;LRTWWVGDPLVLQLHRVEVGNAAAMHRPQASHMLLVLQLFLPSAGAAFLQRRLTASLAPTKGFMRGVVGDGWVLRANITAARRLGWLPELGPAGKARVEELRAEALASFGKLRDGGWHRSAILANGYYTSGKGFQKVATLCLLLEKLVGLEDARTQECAGWLSAGFRCYYDPSAPADSCAGASASYYDEDWGGLAEKRGWDRKECNSDYGNTCYNDHHYHFGYFVVSAAILGKLRPESLVNSTFVEYVNTLIRDTANPSAEDGHFPHFRTFDWFDMHSWSHGLQPSHDGKDQESTSEELNLFYGLHLWGSVTGNRVLAELGATMLSLAANSIREYFLMLDGNPHHPEDFVRNRVTGVFSQGKVDYTTWFGGSPEYIHGIQMIPLSPALQLARSQEFCRREWDDILHRLNIPWMRKDWASIVLTGGLAMIDPDRASTLLRTIPEGRMDNGLSRAFALYWAASRPGESRLPPAPPSAAVPGGVSLLARVGAAGPPAAAVFPPARGHPLYEPFRTEVRGPKATNKFWANWAVRSGQGYPIFPMPYVLKWGGGEQLHVSHNVREYIKGELGPDRMRAYVTPTVSELALGAREPATKYVIVNEGLFGFDAEVRGHAGQTIRFPIYSGMMYVSGRFSGGFTPVVSHPHGIAKLEKISDGIWSFWNRRNHHFRVYVLDTVGNFVDASYDFDAGGRLSRDLEGWVRLAHVINANDTQVLDAHARSIMVGCELEVEAGGVVRYNFQKEGARRVELLHWAYGHHTDLMGMQSELELPASVPGSKRDLLL
;
A
#
# COMPACT_ATOMS: atom_id res chain seq x y z
N LEU A 1 48.11 -21.85 -21.32
CA LEU A 1 48.90 -22.90 -22.01
C LEU A 1 48.79 -24.19 -21.20
N ARG A 2 48.04 -25.19 -21.75
CA ARG A 2 48.08 -26.66 -21.54
C ARG A 2 47.78 -27.21 -20.11
N THR A 3 46.97 -28.25 -19.84
CA THR A 3 46.30 -29.36 -20.59
C THR A 3 45.41 -30.11 -19.57
N TRP A 4 44.09 -30.26 -19.70
CA TRP A 4 43.27 -31.37 -20.26
C TRP A 4 43.62 -32.81 -19.82
N TRP A 5 42.65 -33.53 -19.20
CA TRP A 5 42.36 -34.96 -19.36
C TRP A 5 40.86 -35.25 -19.11
N VAL A 6 40.35 -36.32 -19.73
CA VAL A 6 38.97 -36.60 -20.19
C VAL A 6 38.38 -37.87 -19.52
N GLY A 7 37.05 -37.98 -19.37
CA GLY A 7 36.32 -39.26 -19.54
C GLY A 7 35.28 -39.68 -18.47
N ASP A 8 33.98 -39.63 -18.83
CA ASP A 8 32.74 -40.13 -18.18
C ASP A 8 32.59 -41.69 -18.17
N PRO A 9 31.42 -42.30 -17.82
CA PRO A 9 30.66 -42.32 -16.55
C PRO A 9 30.30 -43.78 -16.11
N LEU A 10 29.77 -43.99 -14.89
CA LEU A 10 29.26 -45.32 -14.47
C LEU A 10 27.79 -45.29 -14.01
N VAL A 11 27.07 -46.28 -14.54
CA VAL A 11 25.63 -46.56 -14.50
C VAL A 11 25.19 -47.10 -13.13
N LEU A 12 24.06 -46.64 -12.61
CA LEU A 12 23.37 -47.20 -11.43
C LEU A 12 22.20 -48.09 -11.89
N GLN A 13 22.31 -49.40 -11.64
CA GLN A 13 21.26 -50.39 -11.87
C GLN A 13 20.21 -50.38 -10.75
N LEU A 14 18.94 -50.39 -11.15
CA LEU A 14 17.74 -50.60 -10.33
C LEU A 14 17.49 -52.10 -10.14
N HIS A 15 17.32 -52.56 -8.91
CA HIS A 15 16.77 -53.89 -8.61
C HIS A 15 15.27 -53.82 -8.26
N ARG A 16 14.51 -54.62 -9.02
CA ARG A 16 13.11 -55.03 -8.81
C ARG A 16 12.98 -55.96 -7.61
N VAL A 17 11.90 -55.84 -6.84
CA VAL A 17 11.40 -56.92 -5.96
C VAL A 17 9.91 -57.14 -6.25
N GLU A 18 9.57 -58.40 -6.49
CA GLU A 18 8.26 -58.93 -6.90
C GLU A 18 7.27 -59.08 -5.74
N VAL A 19 5.99 -59.11 -6.10
CA VAL A 19 4.82 -59.31 -5.23
C VAL A 19 4.45 -60.80 -5.21
N GLY A 20 4.19 -61.36 -4.02
CA GLY A 20 3.63 -62.71 -3.85
C GLY A 20 2.56 -62.74 -2.75
N ASN A 21 1.38 -63.28 -3.09
CA ASN A 21 0.19 -63.48 -2.24
C ASN A 21 0.28 -64.76 -1.38
N ALA A 22 -0.24 -64.73 -0.14
CA ALA A 22 -1.39 -65.53 0.34
C ALA A 22 -1.52 -65.62 1.89
N ALA A 23 -2.72 -65.23 2.35
CA ALA A 23 -3.49 -65.51 3.59
C ALA A 23 -2.93 -66.36 4.75
N ALA A 24 -3.11 -65.86 6.00
CA ALA A 24 -3.96 -66.46 7.04
C ALA A 24 -4.00 -65.62 8.34
N MET A 25 -5.12 -65.70 9.04
CA MET A 25 -5.52 -64.97 10.26
C MET A 25 -4.55 -65.09 11.45
N HIS A 26 -4.30 -63.99 12.15
CA HIS A 26 -4.47 -63.88 13.61
C HIS A 26 -4.28 -62.41 14.09
N ARG A 27 -5.16 -61.97 14.99
CA ARG A 27 -5.08 -60.67 15.69
C ARG A 27 -3.80 -60.59 16.55
N PRO A 28 -3.17 -59.42 16.68
CA PRO A 28 -2.35 -59.13 17.85
C PRO A 28 -2.92 -57.99 18.70
N GLN A 29 -2.92 -58.24 20.01
CA GLN A 29 -2.98 -57.22 21.05
C GLN A 29 -1.67 -56.41 21.07
N ALA A 30 -1.85 -55.12 21.33
CA ALA A 30 -0.91 -54.15 21.91
C ALA A 30 0.59 -54.47 21.92
N SER A 31 1.37 -53.70 21.15
CA SER A 31 2.69 -53.22 21.58
C SER A 31 3.19 -52.07 20.70
N HIS A 32 3.46 -50.94 21.35
CA HIS A 32 4.49 -49.96 21.04
C HIS A 32 4.51 -49.33 19.64
N MET A 33 3.71 -48.27 19.45
CA MET A 33 3.95 -47.28 18.41
C MET A 33 4.92 -46.23 18.97
N LEU A 34 6.22 -46.48 18.83
CA LEU A 34 7.25 -45.46 18.95
C LEU A 34 7.14 -44.58 17.70
N LEU A 35 6.26 -43.58 17.73
CA LEU A 35 6.23 -42.55 16.71
C LEU A 35 7.50 -41.71 16.90
N VAL A 36 8.47 -41.89 16.01
CA VAL A 36 9.61 -40.99 15.87
C VAL A 36 9.05 -39.64 15.42
N LEU A 37 8.75 -38.80 16.40
CA LEU A 37 8.68 -37.35 16.23
C LEU A 37 10.10 -36.90 15.89
N GLN A 38 10.46 -36.95 14.61
CA GLN A 38 11.56 -36.16 14.13
C GLN A 38 11.16 -34.70 14.31
N LEU A 39 11.68 -34.14 15.41
CA LEU A 39 11.83 -32.73 15.67
C LEU A 39 12.40 -32.04 14.42
N PHE A 40 11.53 -31.54 13.55
CA PHE A 40 11.82 -30.29 12.87
C PHE A 40 11.79 -29.22 13.95
N LEU A 41 12.92 -29.04 14.64
CA LEU A 41 13.18 -27.77 15.28
C LEU A 41 13.05 -26.73 14.16
N PRO A 42 12.12 -25.76 14.23
CA PRO A 42 12.16 -24.65 13.32
C PRO A 42 13.57 -24.05 13.42
N SER A 43 14.20 -23.82 12.28
CA SER A 43 15.41 -23.00 12.23
C SER A 43 15.18 -21.76 13.07
N ALA A 44 16.12 -21.41 13.95
CA ALA A 44 16.05 -20.16 14.71
C ALA A 44 15.61 -19.01 13.77
N GLY A 45 14.47 -18.38 14.07
CA GLY A 45 13.90 -17.30 13.25
C GLY A 45 12.69 -17.63 12.38
N ALA A 46 12.06 -18.81 12.47
CA ALA A 46 10.80 -19.07 11.77
C ALA A 46 9.60 -18.48 12.53
N ALA A 47 8.89 -17.51 11.92
CA ALA A 47 7.70 -16.93 12.50
C ALA A 47 6.54 -17.94 12.63
N PHE A 48 5.71 -17.80 13.66
CA PHE A 48 4.51 -18.64 13.84
C PHE A 48 3.33 -17.87 14.45
N LEU A 49 2.11 -18.32 14.16
CA LEU A 49 0.88 -17.78 14.73
C LEU A 49 0.79 -18.09 16.23
N GLN A 50 0.56 -17.05 17.03
CA GLN A 50 0.25 -17.20 18.44
C GLN A 50 -1.26 -17.41 18.63
N ARG A 51 -1.72 -18.64 18.47
CA ARG A 51 -3.15 -19.00 18.51
C ARG A 51 -3.82 -18.76 19.87
N ARG A 52 -3.05 -18.65 20.94
CA ARG A 52 -3.58 -18.34 22.29
C ARG A 52 -3.84 -16.86 22.51
N LEU A 53 -3.37 -15.99 21.60
CA LEU A 53 -3.62 -14.56 21.69
C LEU A 53 -4.89 -14.21 20.90
N THR A 54 -5.81 -13.52 21.57
CA THR A 54 -7.03 -13.03 20.94
C THR A 54 -6.70 -12.03 19.83
N ALA A 55 -7.39 -12.13 18.69
CA ALA A 55 -7.17 -11.22 17.57
C ALA A 55 -7.59 -9.77 17.92
N SER A 56 -6.79 -8.78 17.52
CA SER A 56 -7.08 -7.37 17.73
C SER A 56 -7.74 -6.75 16.51
N LEU A 57 -8.88 -6.10 16.67
CA LEU A 57 -9.48 -5.32 15.60
C LEU A 57 -8.57 -4.13 15.26
N ALA A 58 -8.15 -3.98 14.01
CA ALA A 58 -7.50 -2.77 13.49
C ALA A 58 -8.55 -1.69 13.15
N PRO A 59 -8.16 -0.41 13.05
CA PRO A 59 -9.10 0.67 12.75
C PRO A 59 -9.96 0.41 11.50
N THR A 60 -9.35 0.03 10.37
CA THR A 60 -10.06 -0.13 9.09
C THR A 60 -9.79 -1.44 8.32
N LYS A 61 -8.83 -2.27 8.72
CA LYS A 61 -8.42 -3.50 7.99
C LYS A 61 -8.73 -4.82 8.73
N GLY A 62 -9.91 -4.91 9.34
CA GLY A 62 -10.34 -6.14 10.01
C GLY A 62 -9.50 -6.53 11.23
N PHE A 63 -9.46 -7.83 11.53
CA PHE A 63 -8.73 -8.38 12.66
C PHE A 63 -7.25 -8.66 12.32
N MET A 64 -6.36 -8.30 13.25
CA MET A 64 -4.94 -8.64 13.26
C MET A 64 -4.68 -9.84 14.18
N ARG A 65 -3.73 -10.69 13.82
CA ARG A 65 -3.32 -11.88 14.59
C ARG A 65 -1.92 -11.70 15.16
N GLY A 66 -1.68 -12.21 16.36
CA GLY A 66 -0.35 -12.21 16.97
C GLY A 66 0.58 -13.20 16.26
N VAL A 67 1.76 -12.73 15.88
CA VAL A 67 2.83 -13.54 15.28
C VAL A 67 4.07 -13.40 16.13
N VAL A 68 4.68 -14.54 16.48
CA VAL A 68 5.95 -14.59 17.19
C VAL A 68 7.06 -14.86 16.18
N GLY A 69 8.14 -14.08 16.24
CA GLY A 69 9.34 -14.27 15.44
C GLY A 69 10.09 -12.95 15.22
N ASP A 70 11.42 -13.04 15.17
CA ASP A 70 12.29 -11.86 14.93
C ASP A 70 12.38 -11.46 13.45
N GLY A 71 11.81 -12.27 12.54
CA GLY A 71 11.67 -11.90 11.15
C GLY A 71 10.53 -12.64 10.46
N TRP A 72 9.94 -12.02 9.44
CA TRP A 72 8.86 -12.58 8.63
C TRP A 72 9.33 -12.81 7.21
N VAL A 73 8.84 -13.88 6.58
CA VAL A 73 9.11 -14.20 5.18
C VAL A 73 7.78 -14.36 4.45
N LEU A 74 7.44 -13.37 3.64
CA LEU A 74 6.21 -13.30 2.87
C LEU A 74 6.49 -13.69 1.41
N ARG A 75 5.62 -14.49 0.80
CA ARG A 75 5.78 -14.99 -0.56
C ARG A 75 4.58 -14.64 -1.42
N ALA A 76 4.77 -13.68 -2.32
CA ALA A 76 3.76 -13.28 -3.30
C ALA A 76 3.90 -14.07 -4.60
N ASN A 77 2.78 -14.55 -5.14
CA ASN A 77 2.76 -15.09 -6.50
C ASN A 77 2.77 -13.95 -7.53
N ILE A 78 3.93 -13.72 -8.13
CA ILE A 78 4.14 -12.65 -9.12
C ILE A 78 4.00 -13.12 -10.58
N THR A 79 3.56 -14.36 -10.80
CA THR A 79 3.50 -14.97 -12.15
C THR A 79 2.59 -14.19 -13.10
N ALA A 80 1.41 -13.78 -12.63
CA ALA A 80 0.47 -13.04 -13.46
C ALA A 80 0.99 -11.62 -13.77
N ALA A 81 1.55 -10.93 -12.78
CA ALA A 81 2.12 -9.60 -12.93
C ALA A 81 3.29 -9.58 -13.93
N ARG A 82 4.22 -10.54 -13.85
CA ARG A 82 5.35 -10.69 -14.79
C ARG A 82 4.93 -10.94 -16.25
N ARG A 83 3.71 -11.44 -16.47
CA ARG A 83 3.17 -11.74 -17.81
C ARG A 83 2.38 -10.59 -18.40
N LEU A 84 2.19 -9.49 -17.66
CA LEU A 84 1.48 -8.34 -18.19
C LEU A 84 2.27 -7.73 -19.34
N GLY A 85 1.71 -7.83 -20.54
CA GLY A 85 2.20 -7.13 -21.71
C GLY A 85 1.61 -5.73 -21.83
N TRP A 86 1.89 -5.09 -22.97
CA TRP A 86 1.50 -3.72 -23.31
C TRP A 86 -0.01 -3.51 -23.48
N LEU A 87 -0.67 -4.51 -24.06
CA LEU A 87 -2.11 -4.56 -24.33
C LEU A 87 -2.66 -5.88 -23.79
N PRO A 88 -3.93 -5.94 -23.37
CA PRO A 88 -4.57 -7.23 -23.12
C PRO A 88 -4.65 -8.04 -24.42
N GLU A 89 -4.44 -9.34 -24.34
CA GLU A 89 -4.50 -10.21 -25.51
C GLU A 89 -5.91 -10.26 -26.11
N LEU A 90 -6.00 -10.15 -27.44
CA LEU A 90 -7.24 -10.48 -28.14
C LEU A 90 -7.33 -12.00 -28.20
N GLY A 91 -8.48 -12.56 -27.79
CA GLY A 91 -8.80 -13.96 -28.08
C GLY A 91 -8.85 -14.22 -29.60
N PRO A 92 -9.25 -15.42 -30.05
CA PRO A 92 -9.48 -15.72 -31.46
C PRO A 92 -10.58 -14.82 -32.05
N ALA A 93 -10.23 -13.61 -32.43
CA ALA A 93 -11.12 -12.65 -33.04
C ALA A 93 -11.22 -12.96 -34.53
N GLY A 94 -12.44 -13.08 -35.06
CA GLY A 94 -12.65 -13.19 -36.49
C GLY A 94 -12.05 -11.99 -37.23
N LYS A 95 -11.58 -12.20 -38.46
CA LYS A 95 -10.97 -11.13 -39.29
C LYS A 95 -11.81 -9.85 -39.33
N ALA A 96 -13.14 -9.98 -39.44
CA ALA A 96 -14.07 -8.85 -39.44
C ALA A 96 -13.94 -7.98 -38.17
N ARG A 97 -13.81 -8.60 -36.99
CA ARG A 97 -13.69 -7.88 -35.72
C ARG A 97 -12.36 -7.12 -35.63
N VAL A 98 -11.27 -7.71 -36.14
CA VAL A 98 -9.96 -7.02 -36.19
C VAL A 98 -10.02 -5.82 -37.12
N GLU A 99 -10.65 -5.94 -38.29
CA GLU A 99 -10.84 -4.82 -39.22
C GLU A 99 -11.75 -3.72 -38.64
N GLU A 100 -12.79 -4.07 -37.88
CA GLU A 100 -13.60 -3.08 -37.15
C GLU A 100 -12.77 -2.29 -36.12
N LEU A 101 -11.94 -2.97 -35.34
CA LEU A 101 -11.06 -2.33 -34.35
C LEU A 101 -10.03 -1.44 -35.04
N ARG A 102 -9.47 -1.90 -36.17
CA ARG A 102 -8.55 -1.13 -37.00
C ARG A 102 -9.20 0.15 -37.52
N ALA A 103 -10.41 0.05 -38.06
CA ALA A 103 -11.16 1.19 -38.56
C ALA A 103 -11.45 2.21 -37.45
N GLU A 104 -11.83 1.75 -36.25
CA GLU A 104 -12.05 2.65 -35.11
C GLU A 104 -10.74 3.30 -34.64
N ALA A 105 -9.63 2.57 -34.55
CA ALA A 105 -8.34 3.13 -34.16
C ALA A 105 -7.90 4.26 -35.11
N LEU A 106 -8.06 4.07 -36.41
CA LEU A 106 -7.80 5.09 -37.42
C LEU A 106 -8.75 6.29 -37.30
N ALA A 107 -10.03 6.05 -36.99
CA ALA A 107 -11.01 7.12 -36.79
C ALA A 107 -10.74 7.95 -35.52
N SER A 108 -10.42 7.31 -34.39
CA SER A 108 -10.02 8.00 -33.15
C SER A 108 -8.72 8.78 -33.34
N PHE A 109 -7.74 8.23 -34.08
CA PHE A 109 -6.52 8.93 -34.46
C PHE A 109 -6.82 10.19 -35.29
N GLY A 110 -7.63 10.06 -36.35
CA GLY A 110 -8.02 11.20 -37.19
C GLY A 110 -8.69 12.32 -36.38
N LYS A 111 -9.60 11.97 -35.46
CA LYS A 111 -10.23 12.96 -34.57
C LYS A 111 -9.24 13.70 -33.67
N LEU A 112 -8.28 12.98 -33.07
CA LEU A 112 -7.27 13.61 -32.22
C LEU A 112 -6.29 14.47 -33.03
N ARG A 113 -5.99 14.08 -34.27
CA ARG A 113 -5.14 14.82 -35.19
C ARG A 113 -5.82 16.09 -35.70
N ASP A 114 -6.96 15.94 -36.39
CA ASP A 114 -7.56 17.00 -37.21
C ASP A 114 -8.07 18.18 -36.35
N GLY A 115 -8.46 17.92 -35.09
CA GLY A 115 -8.84 18.95 -34.12
C GLY A 115 -7.69 19.48 -33.26
N GLY A 116 -6.47 18.95 -33.39
CA GLY A 116 -5.36 19.23 -32.47
C GLY A 116 -5.61 18.75 -31.03
N TRP A 117 -6.63 17.89 -30.82
CA TRP A 117 -7.05 17.48 -29.47
C TRP A 117 -6.02 16.62 -28.75
N HIS A 118 -5.14 15.93 -29.47
CA HIS A 118 -3.99 15.24 -28.86
C HIS A 118 -3.17 16.21 -27.99
N ARG A 119 -2.93 17.43 -28.48
CA ARG A 119 -2.17 18.47 -27.79
C ARG A 119 -2.91 18.98 -26.56
N SER A 120 -4.19 19.31 -26.69
CA SER A 120 -5.02 19.74 -25.56
C SER A 120 -5.20 18.65 -24.50
N ALA A 121 -5.09 17.37 -24.87
CA ALA A 121 -5.13 16.27 -23.93
C ALA A 121 -3.82 16.16 -23.12
N ILE A 122 -2.66 16.22 -23.77
CA ILE A 122 -1.35 16.02 -23.11
C ILE A 122 -0.80 17.29 -22.44
N LEU A 123 -1.33 18.47 -22.77
CA LEU A 123 -0.97 19.78 -22.21
C LEU A 123 -2.21 20.46 -21.61
N ALA A 124 -2.81 19.84 -20.59
CA ALA A 124 -4.14 20.21 -20.07
C ALA A 124 -4.12 21.08 -18.80
N ASN A 125 -2.97 21.63 -18.40
CA ASN A 125 -2.69 22.27 -17.10
C ASN A 125 -2.86 21.33 -15.90
N GLY A 126 -1.77 21.05 -15.19
CA GLY A 126 -1.75 20.07 -14.09
C GLY A 126 -1.16 18.73 -14.56
N TYR A 127 -0.49 18.02 -13.66
CA TYR A 127 0.01 16.68 -13.94
C TYR A 127 -1.15 15.68 -14.06
N TYR A 128 -2.22 15.78 -13.27
CA TYR A 128 -3.30 14.79 -13.30
C TYR A 128 -3.98 14.72 -14.67
N THR A 129 -4.55 15.85 -15.10
CA THR A 129 -5.32 15.92 -16.35
C THR A 129 -4.44 15.66 -17.57
N SER A 130 -3.22 16.20 -17.57
CA SER A 130 -2.26 15.96 -18.65
C SER A 130 -1.81 14.50 -18.69
N GLY A 131 -1.55 13.89 -17.54
CA GLY A 131 -1.20 12.48 -17.40
C GLY A 131 -2.26 11.56 -18.01
N LYS A 132 -3.54 11.76 -17.64
CA LYS A 132 -4.66 11.04 -18.27
C LYS A 132 -4.63 11.17 -19.79
N GLY A 133 -4.41 12.37 -20.31
CA GLY A 133 -4.27 12.63 -21.74
C GLY A 133 -3.08 11.94 -22.38
N PHE A 134 -1.91 11.93 -21.72
CA PHE A 134 -0.73 11.21 -22.18
C PHE A 134 -1.02 9.74 -22.35
N GLN A 135 -1.64 9.09 -21.35
CA GLN A 135 -1.93 7.66 -21.42
C GLN A 135 -3.03 7.35 -22.44
N LYS A 136 -4.03 8.23 -22.61
CA LYS A 136 -5.03 8.13 -23.69
C LYS A 136 -4.38 8.11 -25.07
N VAL A 137 -3.47 9.04 -25.33
CA VAL A 137 -2.74 9.12 -26.60
C VAL A 137 -1.81 7.93 -26.75
N ALA A 138 -1.06 7.57 -25.70
CA ALA A 138 -0.10 6.47 -25.74
C ALA A 138 -0.77 5.12 -26.02
N THR A 139 -1.89 4.83 -25.36
CA THR A 139 -2.66 3.59 -25.62
C THR A 139 -3.24 3.57 -27.03
N LEU A 140 -3.66 4.71 -27.60
CA LEU A 140 -4.07 4.78 -28.99
C LEU A 140 -2.89 4.53 -29.96
N CYS A 141 -1.72 5.11 -29.71
CA CYS A 141 -0.54 4.87 -30.55
C CYS A 141 -0.10 3.40 -30.52
N LEU A 142 -0.20 2.77 -29.34
CA LEU A 142 0.07 1.35 -29.16
C LEU A 142 -0.95 0.47 -29.89
N LEU A 143 -2.22 0.87 -29.94
CA LEU A 143 -3.22 0.19 -30.78
C LEU A 143 -2.95 0.33 -32.27
N LEU A 144 -2.48 1.49 -32.73
CA LEU A 144 -2.07 1.68 -34.13
C LEU A 144 -0.90 0.75 -34.46
N GLU A 145 0.11 0.65 -33.61
CA GLU A 145 1.19 -0.34 -33.79
C GLU A 145 0.66 -1.76 -33.91
N LYS A 146 -0.28 -2.17 -33.03
CA LYS A 146 -0.86 -3.51 -33.04
C LYS A 146 -1.71 -3.81 -34.29
N LEU A 147 -2.45 -2.81 -34.79
CA LEU A 147 -3.50 -3.00 -35.80
C LEU A 147 -3.08 -2.60 -37.22
N VAL A 148 -2.12 -1.68 -37.36
CA VAL A 148 -1.62 -1.21 -38.67
C VAL A 148 -0.11 -1.36 -38.84
N GLY A 149 0.65 -1.54 -37.75
CA GLY A 149 2.09 -1.77 -37.78
C GLY A 149 2.91 -0.58 -37.26
N LEU A 150 4.12 -0.88 -36.80
CA LEU A 150 5.06 0.10 -36.22
C LEU A 150 5.54 1.14 -37.25
N GLU A 151 5.85 0.70 -38.48
CA GLU A 151 6.36 1.55 -39.56
C GLU A 151 5.27 2.37 -40.27
N ASP A 152 4.00 2.18 -39.89
CA ASP A 152 2.91 2.95 -40.47
C ASP A 152 3.06 4.45 -40.10
N ALA A 153 2.91 5.32 -41.10
CA ALA A 153 3.07 6.77 -40.92
C ALA A 153 2.20 7.34 -39.79
N ARG A 154 0.99 6.78 -39.57
CA ARG A 154 0.07 7.25 -38.52
C ARG A 154 0.52 6.80 -37.14
N THR A 155 1.07 5.58 -37.02
CA THR A 155 1.69 5.10 -35.78
C THR A 155 2.88 5.98 -35.40
N GLN A 156 3.74 6.29 -36.37
CA GLN A 156 4.89 7.15 -36.17
C GLN A 156 4.50 8.60 -35.86
N GLU A 157 3.49 9.14 -36.54
CA GLU A 157 2.93 10.47 -36.23
C GLU A 157 2.40 10.53 -34.79
N CYS A 158 1.60 9.52 -34.38
CA CYS A 158 1.06 9.41 -33.03
C CYS A 158 2.16 9.35 -31.96
N ALA A 159 3.18 8.50 -32.17
CA ALA A 159 4.34 8.43 -31.26
C ALA A 159 5.12 9.76 -31.21
N GLY A 160 5.17 10.49 -32.33
CA GLY A 160 5.73 11.83 -32.41
C GLY A 160 5.00 12.87 -31.55
N TRP A 161 3.69 12.75 -31.39
CA TRP A 161 2.94 13.60 -30.46
C TRP A 161 3.38 13.40 -29.01
N LEU A 162 3.63 12.15 -28.60
CA LEU A 162 4.16 11.85 -27.26
C LEU A 162 5.57 12.43 -27.08
N SER A 163 6.46 12.24 -28.07
CA SER A 163 7.82 12.80 -28.01
C SER A 163 7.80 14.33 -27.86
N ALA A 164 6.97 15.02 -28.66
CA ALA A 164 6.81 16.47 -28.58
C ALA A 164 6.19 16.91 -27.25
N GLY A 165 5.20 16.16 -26.74
CA GLY A 165 4.57 16.41 -25.44
C GLY A 165 5.56 16.28 -24.30
N PHE A 166 6.32 15.18 -24.21
CA PHE A 166 7.31 14.99 -23.14
C PHE A 166 8.40 16.04 -23.17
N ARG A 167 8.83 16.49 -24.36
CA ARG A 167 9.81 17.57 -24.50
C ARG A 167 9.39 18.83 -23.75
N CYS A 168 8.10 19.15 -23.72
CA CYS A 168 7.59 20.29 -22.94
C CYS A 168 7.78 20.20 -21.43
N TYR A 169 8.05 19.01 -20.89
CA TYR A 169 8.24 18.80 -19.45
C TYR A 169 9.72 18.70 -19.06
N TYR A 170 10.57 18.11 -19.90
CA TYR A 170 11.99 17.89 -19.56
C TYR A 170 12.97 18.84 -20.25
N ASP A 171 12.58 19.55 -21.32
CA ASP A 171 13.47 20.45 -22.06
C ASP A 171 13.12 21.91 -21.77
N PRO A 172 13.91 22.62 -20.92
CA PRO A 172 13.64 24.02 -20.60
C PRO A 172 13.82 24.96 -21.80
N SER A 173 14.40 24.49 -22.91
CA SER A 173 14.49 25.24 -24.16
C SER A 173 13.27 25.06 -25.08
N ALA A 174 12.31 24.21 -24.70
CA ALA A 174 11.10 23.99 -25.49
C ALA A 174 10.31 25.30 -25.65
N PRO A 175 9.80 25.64 -26.85
CA PRO A 175 9.13 26.92 -27.07
C PRO A 175 7.88 27.06 -26.20
N ALA A 176 7.84 28.11 -25.36
CA ALA A 176 6.79 28.31 -24.35
C ALA A 176 5.37 28.27 -24.93
N ASP A 177 5.12 28.94 -26.06
CA ASP A 177 3.81 28.93 -26.71
C ASP A 177 3.40 27.51 -27.14
N SER A 178 4.38 26.73 -27.62
CA SER A 178 4.20 25.32 -27.99
C SER A 178 4.16 24.37 -26.80
N CYS A 179 4.35 24.86 -25.57
CA CYS A 179 4.29 24.05 -24.36
C CYS A 179 3.29 24.60 -23.32
N ALA A 180 2.49 25.60 -23.71
CA ALA A 180 1.40 26.10 -22.90
C ALA A 180 0.50 24.94 -22.45
N GLY A 181 0.32 24.81 -21.14
CA GLY A 181 -0.41 23.70 -20.52
C GLY A 181 0.46 22.65 -19.81
N ALA A 182 1.77 22.62 -20.07
CA ALA A 182 2.70 21.75 -19.34
C ALA A 182 2.89 22.24 -17.89
N SER A 183 2.77 21.32 -16.94
CA SER A 183 3.13 21.59 -15.54
C SER A 183 4.64 21.54 -15.33
N ALA A 184 5.11 22.29 -14.33
CA ALA A 184 6.48 22.24 -13.85
C ALA A 184 6.47 22.00 -12.32
N SER A 185 7.59 21.57 -11.77
CA SER A 185 7.77 21.38 -10.32
C SER A 185 9.06 22.02 -9.84
N TYR A 186 9.05 22.47 -8.58
CA TYR A 186 10.27 22.64 -7.83
C TYR A 186 10.73 21.29 -7.29
N TYR A 187 12.04 21.13 -7.10
CA TYR A 187 12.57 20.12 -6.20
C TYR A 187 12.67 20.74 -4.81
N ASP A 188 11.80 20.32 -3.91
CA ASP A 188 11.73 20.78 -2.54
C ASP A 188 12.79 20.05 -1.70
N GLU A 189 13.82 20.81 -1.30
CA GLU A 189 14.95 20.30 -0.53
C GLU A 189 14.60 20.00 0.95
N ASP A 190 13.48 20.52 1.47
CA ASP A 190 13.11 20.34 2.88
C ASP A 190 12.56 18.93 3.13
N TRP A 191 11.72 18.46 2.19
CA TRP A 191 11.10 17.13 2.20
C TRP A 191 11.78 16.12 1.27
N GLY A 192 12.56 16.59 0.29
CA GLY A 192 13.22 15.76 -0.71
C GLY A 192 12.22 15.17 -1.70
N GLY A 193 11.63 16.02 -2.54
CA GLY A 193 10.62 15.59 -3.50
C GLY A 193 10.16 16.66 -4.48
N LEU A 194 9.27 16.30 -5.39
CA LEU A 194 8.77 17.22 -6.42
C LEU A 194 7.49 17.91 -5.95
N ALA A 195 7.43 19.24 -5.95
CA ALA A 195 6.21 19.99 -5.64
C ALA A 195 5.76 20.80 -6.85
N GLU A 196 4.50 20.66 -7.29
CA GLU A 196 3.97 21.42 -8.43
C GLU A 196 4.19 22.92 -8.22
N LYS A 197 4.80 23.56 -9.23
CA LYS A 197 5.21 24.96 -9.20
C LYS A 197 4.02 25.91 -9.00
N ARG A 198 2.87 25.60 -9.61
CA ARG A 198 1.69 26.47 -9.55
C ARG A 198 1.13 26.57 -8.14
N GLY A 199 0.89 25.44 -7.46
CA GLY A 199 0.45 25.46 -6.06
C GLY A 199 1.52 26.03 -5.12
N TRP A 200 2.81 25.81 -5.41
CA TRP A 200 3.92 26.38 -4.64
C TRP A 200 3.92 27.91 -4.70
N ASP A 201 3.94 28.48 -5.91
CA ASP A 201 3.97 29.93 -6.13
C ASP A 201 2.75 30.64 -5.54
N ARG A 202 1.58 30.00 -5.65
CA ARG A 202 0.30 30.51 -5.14
C ARG A 202 0.08 30.25 -3.67
N LYS A 203 0.91 29.42 -3.05
CA LYS A 203 0.77 28.97 -1.65
C LYS A 203 -0.60 28.36 -1.41
N GLU A 204 -1.02 27.46 -2.29
CA GLU A 204 -2.31 26.75 -2.20
C GLU A 204 -2.11 25.25 -2.37
N CYS A 205 -2.74 24.47 -1.49
CA CYS A 205 -2.63 23.02 -1.53
C CYS A 205 -3.48 22.43 -2.65
N ASN A 206 -4.70 22.92 -2.84
CA ASN A 206 -5.69 22.34 -3.76
C ASN A 206 -5.34 22.43 -5.25
N SER A 207 -4.25 23.12 -5.63
CA SER A 207 -3.75 23.10 -7.02
C SER A 207 -3.38 21.67 -7.40
N ASP A 208 -3.85 21.24 -8.57
CA ASP A 208 -3.64 19.87 -9.09
C ASP A 208 -3.87 18.83 -7.99
N TYR A 209 -5.05 18.90 -7.34
CA TYR A 209 -5.51 17.93 -6.34
C TYR A 209 -4.62 17.74 -5.11
N GLY A 210 -3.72 18.70 -4.80
CA GLY A 210 -2.81 18.55 -3.67
C GLY A 210 -1.39 18.18 -4.04
N ASN A 211 -1.02 18.18 -5.33
CA ASN A 211 0.33 17.76 -5.77
C ASN A 211 1.44 18.56 -5.05
N THR A 212 1.33 19.89 -4.94
CA THR A 212 2.32 20.68 -4.16
C THR A 212 2.45 20.20 -2.71
N CYS A 213 1.40 19.62 -2.11
CA CYS A 213 1.41 19.09 -0.75
C CYS A 213 1.72 17.59 -0.67
N TYR A 214 2.28 17.00 -1.73
CA TYR A 214 2.56 15.57 -1.82
C TYR A 214 1.34 14.65 -1.86
N ASN A 215 0.17 15.18 -2.22
CA ASN A 215 -0.96 14.32 -2.54
C ASN A 215 -0.77 13.69 -3.92
N ASP A 216 -1.16 12.42 -4.05
CA ASP A 216 -1.50 11.81 -5.34
C ASP A 216 -0.36 11.70 -6.37
N HIS A 217 0.91 11.85 -5.94
CA HIS A 217 2.06 11.76 -6.87
C HIS A 217 2.11 10.45 -7.63
N HIS A 218 1.79 9.32 -6.98
CA HIS A 218 1.73 8.01 -7.61
C HIS A 218 0.61 7.93 -8.65
N TYR A 219 -0.54 8.55 -8.40
CA TYR A 219 -1.60 8.66 -9.42
C TYR A 219 -1.13 9.50 -10.60
N HIS A 220 -0.66 10.72 -10.34
CA HIS A 220 -0.30 11.71 -11.35
C HIS A 220 0.85 11.21 -12.22
N PHE A 221 1.96 10.84 -11.59
CA PHE A 221 3.18 10.46 -12.28
C PHE A 221 3.11 9.06 -12.87
N GLY A 222 2.27 8.17 -12.33
CA GLY A 222 2.02 6.84 -12.91
C GLY A 222 1.60 6.91 -14.38
N TYR A 223 0.73 7.86 -14.73
CA TYR A 223 0.33 8.10 -16.13
C TYR A 223 1.51 8.47 -17.05
N PHE A 224 2.42 9.32 -16.56
CA PHE A 224 3.61 9.73 -17.32
C PHE A 224 4.57 8.55 -17.48
N VAL A 225 4.79 7.75 -16.43
CA VAL A 225 5.68 6.58 -16.48
C VAL A 225 5.17 5.53 -17.48
N VAL A 226 3.87 5.21 -17.46
CA VAL A 226 3.26 4.29 -18.45
C VAL A 226 3.41 4.84 -19.86
N SER A 227 3.11 6.12 -20.07
CA SER A 227 3.18 6.76 -21.38
C SER A 227 4.61 6.85 -21.92
N ALA A 228 5.58 7.08 -21.04
CA ALA A 228 7.00 7.10 -21.38
C ALA A 228 7.50 5.70 -21.77
N ALA A 229 7.06 4.66 -21.06
CA ALA A 229 7.40 3.29 -21.41
C ALA A 229 6.83 2.89 -22.78
N ILE A 230 5.59 3.29 -23.08
CA ILE A 230 4.98 3.08 -24.40
C ILE A 230 5.76 3.85 -25.48
N LEU A 231 6.13 5.11 -25.22
CA LEU A 231 6.98 5.87 -26.15
C LEU A 231 8.32 5.17 -26.40
N GLY A 232 9.00 4.68 -25.35
CA GLY A 232 10.24 3.93 -25.48
C GLY A 232 10.10 2.64 -26.31
N LYS A 233 8.95 1.96 -26.24
CA LYS A 233 8.63 0.82 -27.13
C LYS A 233 8.44 1.26 -28.58
N LEU A 234 7.66 2.32 -28.81
CA LEU A 234 7.28 2.77 -30.16
C LEU A 234 8.42 3.52 -30.87
N ARG A 235 9.31 4.14 -30.11
CA ARG A 235 10.46 4.94 -30.56
C ARG A 235 11.67 4.69 -29.66
N PRO A 236 12.38 3.56 -29.82
CA PRO A 236 13.54 3.21 -29.01
C PRO A 236 14.64 4.27 -29.02
N GLU A 237 14.75 5.08 -30.08
CA GLU A 237 15.68 6.21 -30.16
C GLU A 237 15.43 7.29 -29.10
N SER A 238 14.20 7.40 -28.58
CA SER A 238 13.89 8.31 -27.46
C SER A 238 14.65 7.94 -26.18
N LEU A 239 15.00 6.67 -26.00
CA LEU A 239 15.74 6.18 -24.82
C LEU A 239 17.22 6.57 -24.84
N VAL A 240 17.74 7.04 -25.99
CA VAL A 240 19.10 7.60 -26.09
C VAL A 240 19.16 9.01 -25.49
N ASN A 241 18.01 9.69 -25.37
CA ASN A 241 17.94 11.01 -24.74
C ASN A 241 18.00 10.87 -23.20
N SER A 242 19.18 11.11 -22.64
CA SER A 242 19.42 11.01 -21.19
C SER A 242 18.53 11.95 -20.36
N THR A 243 18.15 13.13 -20.87
CA THR A 243 17.30 14.07 -20.14
C THR A 243 15.86 13.55 -20.03
N PHE A 244 15.35 12.92 -21.08
CA PHE A 244 14.05 12.26 -21.05
C PHE A 244 14.06 11.07 -20.08
N VAL A 245 15.07 10.21 -20.16
CA VAL A 245 15.20 9.05 -19.26
C VAL A 245 15.33 9.50 -17.80
N GLU A 246 16.15 10.52 -17.52
CA GLU A 246 16.32 11.04 -16.16
C GLU A 246 15.05 11.73 -15.63
N TYR A 247 14.30 12.43 -16.49
CA TYR A 247 12.99 12.98 -16.10
C TYR A 247 12.05 11.88 -15.61
N VAL A 248 11.90 10.79 -16.38
CA VAL A 248 11.03 9.66 -16.01
C VAL A 248 11.54 8.96 -14.76
N ASN A 249 12.86 8.73 -14.65
CA ASN A 249 13.46 8.15 -13.45
C ASN A 249 13.23 9.03 -12.22
N THR A 250 13.28 10.37 -12.35
CA THR A 250 13.01 11.30 -11.25
C THR A 250 11.57 11.16 -10.74
N LEU A 251 10.59 11.01 -11.64
CA LEU A 251 9.19 10.75 -11.25
C LEU A 251 9.03 9.42 -10.48
N ILE A 252 9.78 8.39 -10.88
CA ILE A 252 9.81 7.09 -10.20
C ILE A 252 10.49 7.21 -8.83
N ARG A 253 11.62 7.93 -8.74
CA ARG A 253 12.33 8.16 -7.48
C ARG A 253 11.45 8.92 -6.49
N ASP A 254 10.70 9.92 -6.95
CA ASP A 254 9.79 10.65 -6.07
C ASP A 254 8.67 9.78 -5.47
N THR A 255 8.12 8.84 -6.24
CA THR A 255 6.96 8.05 -5.83
C THR A 255 7.32 6.74 -5.13
N ALA A 256 8.35 6.07 -5.62
CA ALA A 256 8.69 4.68 -5.32
C ALA A 256 10.21 4.43 -5.34
N ASN A 257 11.05 5.40 -4.92
CA ASN A 257 12.49 5.17 -4.74
C ASN A 257 12.72 3.89 -3.90
N PRO A 258 13.36 2.85 -4.45
CA PRO A 258 13.55 1.58 -3.76
C PRO A 258 14.91 1.46 -3.06
N SER A 259 15.69 2.55 -3.03
CA SER A 259 17.08 2.52 -2.55
C SER A 259 17.28 3.51 -1.40
N ALA A 260 17.68 2.98 -0.24
CA ALA A 260 18.12 3.80 0.88
C ALA A 260 19.42 4.58 0.59
N GLU A 261 20.17 4.23 -0.46
CA GLU A 261 21.35 4.97 -0.91
C GLU A 261 21.01 6.27 -1.67
N ASP A 262 19.75 6.48 -2.09
CA ASP A 262 19.35 7.73 -2.73
C ASP A 262 19.03 8.78 -1.66
N GLY A 263 19.98 9.71 -1.46
CA GLY A 263 19.86 10.79 -0.48
C GLY A 263 18.97 11.96 -0.91
N HIS A 264 18.23 11.85 -2.02
CA HIS A 264 17.39 12.92 -2.56
C HIS A 264 15.88 12.65 -2.43
N PHE A 265 15.46 11.38 -2.35
CA PHE A 265 14.05 11.00 -2.25
C PHE A 265 13.82 9.99 -1.13
N PRO A 266 12.69 10.06 -0.40
CA PRO A 266 12.43 9.13 0.68
C PRO A 266 12.17 7.72 0.13
N HIS A 267 12.54 6.70 0.90
CA HIS A 267 12.32 5.31 0.53
C HIS A 267 10.82 5.02 0.43
N PHE A 268 10.34 4.61 -0.75
CA PHE A 268 8.93 4.32 -1.06
C PHE A 268 7.95 5.35 -0.47
N ARG A 269 7.94 6.57 -1.02
CA ARG A 269 7.09 7.67 -0.52
C ARG A 269 5.64 7.24 -0.30
N THR A 270 5.03 6.65 -1.33
CA THR A 270 3.58 6.38 -1.38
C THR A 270 3.22 4.96 -0.95
N PHE A 271 3.97 3.94 -1.38
CA PHE A 271 3.70 2.54 -1.05
C PHE A 271 4.09 2.22 0.39
N ASP A 272 3.15 1.67 1.16
CA ASP A 272 3.39 1.20 2.52
C ASP A 272 3.57 -0.33 2.52
N TRP A 273 4.77 -0.79 2.87
CA TRP A 273 5.10 -2.21 2.84
C TRP A 273 4.35 -3.03 3.89
N PHE A 274 3.84 -2.43 4.96
CA PHE A 274 3.03 -3.12 5.97
C PHE A 274 1.55 -3.16 5.61
N ASP A 275 1.01 -2.11 4.97
CA ASP A 275 -0.38 -2.12 4.48
C ASP A 275 -0.53 -2.81 3.11
N MET A 276 0.58 -2.95 2.38
CA MET A 276 0.68 -3.51 1.03
C MET A 276 -0.16 -2.78 -0.03
N HIS A 277 -0.42 -1.50 0.19
CA HIS A 277 -1.00 -0.57 -0.80
C HIS A 277 -0.43 0.83 -0.56
N SER A 278 -0.75 1.77 -1.44
CA SER A 278 -0.27 3.14 -1.35
C SER A 278 -1.19 4.02 -0.51
N TRP A 279 -0.62 5.07 0.11
CA TRP A 279 -1.35 6.19 0.71
C TRP A 279 -1.19 7.44 -0.15
N SER A 280 -2.31 8.08 -0.49
CA SER A 280 -2.36 9.22 -1.42
C SER A 280 -2.19 10.56 -0.72
N HIS A 281 -2.79 10.72 0.46
CA HIS A 281 -2.70 11.95 1.25
C HIS A 281 -1.26 12.27 1.69
N GLY A 282 -0.78 13.47 1.37
CA GLY A 282 0.53 13.99 1.73
C GLY A 282 0.54 14.76 3.04
N LEU A 283 1.02 16.01 3.02
CA LEU A 283 1.40 16.78 4.21
C LEU A 283 0.23 17.39 5.01
N GLN A 284 -0.95 17.55 4.41
CA GLN A 284 -2.07 18.16 5.10
C GLN A 284 -2.51 17.25 6.28
N PRO A 285 -2.61 17.77 7.52
CA PRO A 285 -3.05 16.96 8.64
C PRO A 285 -4.51 16.52 8.51
N SER A 286 -4.79 15.26 8.86
CA SER A 286 -6.13 14.67 8.82
C SER A 286 -6.44 13.89 10.10
N HIS A 287 -7.68 14.03 10.60
CA HIS A 287 -8.17 13.31 11.77
C HIS A 287 -8.33 11.81 11.52
N ASP A 288 -8.57 11.45 10.26
CA ASP A 288 -8.73 10.06 9.83
C ASP A 288 -7.40 9.47 9.34
N GLY A 289 -6.29 10.19 9.50
CA GLY A 289 -4.96 9.78 9.04
C GLY A 289 -4.83 9.88 7.51
N LYS A 290 -3.97 9.05 6.95
CA LYS A 290 -3.77 8.99 5.49
C LYS A 290 -4.95 8.33 4.79
N ASP A 291 -5.25 8.75 3.56
CA ASP A 291 -6.29 8.15 2.72
C ASP A 291 -5.79 7.70 1.36
N GLN A 292 -6.60 6.85 0.71
CA GLN A 292 -6.43 6.25 -0.61
C GLN A 292 -7.82 6.04 -1.19
N GLU A 293 -8.07 6.54 -2.40
CA GLU A 293 -9.34 6.40 -3.10
C GLU A 293 -9.16 5.54 -4.36
N SER A 294 -8.33 5.98 -5.29
CA SER A 294 -8.19 5.39 -6.63
C SER A 294 -7.17 4.24 -6.67
N THR A 295 -7.59 3.05 -6.23
CA THR A 295 -6.69 1.87 -6.22
C THR A 295 -6.24 1.43 -7.61
N SER A 296 -7.00 1.75 -8.65
CA SER A 296 -6.62 1.46 -10.04
C SER A 296 -5.51 2.37 -10.56
N GLU A 297 -5.38 3.60 -10.04
CA GLU A 297 -4.29 4.50 -10.41
C GLU A 297 -2.95 4.11 -9.76
N GLU A 298 -2.95 3.55 -8.55
CA GLU A 298 -1.71 2.98 -7.99
C GLU A 298 -1.23 1.74 -8.76
N LEU A 299 -2.14 0.85 -9.17
CA LEU A 299 -1.80 -0.29 -10.03
C LEU A 299 -1.19 0.19 -11.35
N ASN A 300 -1.64 1.33 -11.86
CA ASN A 300 -1.10 1.93 -13.08
C ASN A 300 0.35 2.40 -12.91
N LEU A 301 0.74 2.97 -11.76
CA LEU A 301 2.15 3.28 -11.48
C LEU A 301 3.00 2.01 -11.47
N PHE A 302 2.61 0.97 -10.74
CA PHE A 302 3.42 -0.27 -10.63
C PHE A 302 3.52 -1.02 -11.97
N TYR A 303 2.46 -0.98 -12.76
CA TYR A 303 2.49 -1.40 -14.16
C TYR A 303 3.48 -0.55 -14.98
N GLY A 304 3.49 0.77 -14.79
CA GLY A 304 4.49 1.67 -15.35
C GLY A 304 5.91 1.31 -14.98
N LEU A 305 6.20 0.98 -13.71
CA LEU A 305 7.53 0.52 -13.28
C LEU A 305 7.93 -0.77 -14.00
N HIS A 306 7.00 -1.72 -14.11
CA HIS A 306 7.21 -2.97 -14.84
C HIS A 306 7.57 -2.73 -16.31
N LEU A 307 6.80 -1.89 -17.00
CA LEU A 307 7.03 -1.55 -18.41
C LEU A 307 8.31 -0.73 -18.62
N TRP A 308 8.54 0.29 -17.80
CA TRP A 308 9.69 1.18 -17.90
C TRP A 308 11.00 0.42 -17.68
N GLY A 309 11.05 -0.42 -16.64
CA GLY A 309 12.19 -1.32 -16.42
C GLY A 309 12.42 -2.26 -17.61
N SER A 310 11.36 -2.71 -18.26
CA SER A 310 11.45 -3.58 -19.44
C SER A 310 12.04 -2.87 -20.65
N VAL A 311 11.60 -1.65 -21.00
CA VAL A 311 12.12 -0.92 -22.17
C VAL A 311 13.49 -0.29 -21.95
N THR A 312 13.84 0.06 -20.71
CA THR A 312 15.17 0.58 -20.37
C THR A 312 16.21 -0.52 -20.11
N GLY A 313 15.78 -1.79 -20.08
CA GLY A 313 16.64 -2.92 -19.74
C GLY A 313 16.95 -3.05 -18.24
N ASN A 314 16.36 -2.22 -17.39
CA ASN A 314 16.44 -2.36 -15.93
C ASN A 314 15.48 -3.45 -15.42
N ARG A 315 15.96 -4.70 -15.50
CA ARG A 315 15.19 -5.88 -15.09
C ARG A 315 14.85 -5.90 -13.59
N VAL A 316 15.69 -5.31 -12.76
CA VAL A 316 15.44 -5.20 -11.31
C VAL A 316 14.22 -4.31 -11.06
N LEU A 317 14.13 -3.16 -11.72
CA LEU A 317 12.95 -2.30 -11.64
C LEU A 317 11.70 -2.97 -12.22
N ALA A 318 11.85 -3.70 -13.33
CA ALA A 318 10.72 -4.41 -13.93
C ALA A 318 10.13 -5.47 -12.99
N GLU A 319 11.00 -6.19 -12.29
CA GLU A 319 10.67 -7.23 -11.32
C GLU A 319 10.12 -6.65 -10.01
N LEU A 320 10.65 -5.50 -9.57
CA LEU A 320 10.10 -4.74 -8.43
C LEU A 320 8.67 -4.28 -8.74
N GLY A 321 8.45 -3.70 -9.92
CA GLY A 321 7.11 -3.30 -10.38
C GLY A 321 6.12 -4.46 -10.37
N ALA A 322 6.52 -5.64 -10.86
CA ALA A 322 5.68 -6.84 -10.82
C ALA A 322 5.39 -7.33 -9.38
N THR A 323 6.37 -7.21 -8.48
CA THR A 323 6.22 -7.59 -7.07
C THR A 323 5.26 -6.66 -6.34
N MET A 324 5.47 -5.35 -6.43
CA MET A 324 4.58 -4.34 -5.85
C MET A 324 3.16 -4.47 -6.40
N LEU A 325 3.02 -4.72 -7.70
CA LEU A 325 1.73 -4.89 -8.36
C LEU A 325 0.96 -6.10 -7.82
N SER A 326 1.63 -7.24 -7.62
CA SER A 326 1.00 -8.44 -7.03
C SER A 326 0.58 -8.24 -5.57
N LEU A 327 1.39 -7.53 -4.78
CA LEU A 327 1.08 -7.21 -3.39
C LEU A 327 -0.11 -6.25 -3.29
N ALA A 328 -0.07 -5.16 -4.07
CA ALA A 328 -1.17 -4.18 -4.16
C ALA A 328 -2.46 -4.84 -4.67
N ALA A 329 -2.41 -5.64 -5.73
CA ALA A 329 -3.60 -6.35 -6.19
C ALA A 329 -4.17 -7.31 -5.13
N ASN A 330 -3.33 -7.86 -4.25
CA ASN A 330 -3.79 -8.67 -3.13
C ASN A 330 -4.50 -7.85 -2.06
N SER A 331 -3.88 -6.79 -1.56
CA SER A 331 -4.49 -5.91 -0.55
C SER A 331 -5.77 -5.22 -1.07
N ILE A 332 -5.83 -4.87 -2.36
CA ILE A 332 -7.02 -4.30 -2.99
C ILE A 332 -8.21 -5.28 -2.94
N ARG A 333 -8.00 -6.56 -3.23
CA ARG A 333 -9.06 -7.58 -3.13
C ARG A 333 -9.50 -7.84 -1.69
N GLU A 334 -8.61 -7.68 -0.72
CA GLU A 334 -8.93 -7.87 0.69
C GLU A 334 -9.69 -6.68 1.28
N TYR A 335 -9.28 -5.45 0.97
CA TYR A 335 -9.71 -4.25 1.72
C TYR A 335 -10.51 -3.23 0.93
N PHE A 336 -10.55 -3.31 -0.41
CA PHE A 336 -11.19 -2.28 -1.23
C PHE A 336 -12.30 -2.85 -2.10
N LEU A 337 -12.09 -4.02 -2.70
CA LEU A 337 -13.04 -4.71 -3.59
C LEU A 337 -13.64 -5.93 -2.89
N MET A 338 -14.78 -5.72 -2.24
CA MET A 338 -15.36 -6.66 -1.28
C MET A 338 -16.35 -7.63 -1.94
N LEU A 339 -16.00 -8.92 -1.94
CA LEU A 339 -16.93 -10.01 -2.20
C LEU A 339 -17.78 -10.34 -0.96
N ASP A 340 -18.86 -11.09 -1.17
CA ASP A 340 -19.66 -11.64 -0.07
C ASP A 340 -18.79 -12.44 0.90
N GLY A 341 -19.03 -12.26 2.20
CA GLY A 341 -18.25 -12.93 3.25
C GLY A 341 -16.88 -12.32 3.52
N ASN A 342 -16.55 -11.15 2.95
CA ASN A 342 -15.32 -10.43 3.30
C ASN A 342 -15.20 -10.25 4.82
N PRO A 343 -14.12 -10.72 5.47
CA PRO A 343 -14.02 -10.77 6.93
C PRO A 343 -13.47 -9.46 7.54
N HIS A 344 -13.09 -8.47 6.72
CA HIS A 344 -12.38 -7.28 7.17
C HIS A 344 -13.31 -6.10 7.45
N HIS A 345 -14.48 -6.10 6.82
CA HIS A 345 -15.48 -5.05 6.91
C HIS A 345 -16.78 -5.54 7.58
N PRO A 346 -17.55 -4.65 8.22
CA PRO A 346 -18.90 -4.98 8.70
C PRO A 346 -19.77 -5.48 7.54
N GLU A 347 -20.64 -6.46 7.80
CA GLU A 347 -21.47 -7.10 6.77
C GLU A 347 -22.31 -6.08 5.95
N ASP A 348 -22.94 -5.13 6.63
CA ASP A 348 -23.74 -4.07 5.99
C ASP A 348 -22.88 -3.14 5.11
N PHE A 349 -21.58 -3.04 5.37
CA PHE A 349 -20.65 -2.26 4.55
C PHE A 349 -20.14 -3.08 3.35
N VAL A 350 -19.92 -4.39 3.50
CA VAL A 350 -19.53 -5.30 2.42
C VAL A 350 -20.51 -5.25 1.25
N ARG A 351 -21.81 -5.04 1.53
CA ARG A 351 -22.88 -4.89 0.53
C ARG A 351 -22.70 -3.68 -0.42
N ASN A 352 -21.81 -2.74 -0.09
CA ASN A 352 -21.42 -1.65 -1.01
C ASN A 352 -20.46 -2.10 -2.12
N ARG A 353 -19.84 -3.28 -2.00
CA ARG A 353 -18.84 -3.85 -2.92
C ARG A 353 -17.52 -3.10 -3.04
N VAL A 354 -17.52 -1.78 -2.93
CA VAL A 354 -16.32 -0.95 -2.87
C VAL A 354 -16.32 -0.06 -1.63
N THR A 355 -15.15 0.38 -1.19
CA THR A 355 -15.01 1.19 0.01
C THR A 355 -15.29 2.67 -0.17
N GLY A 356 -15.07 3.22 -1.37
CA GLY A 356 -14.97 4.66 -1.57
C GLY A 356 -13.65 5.19 -1.02
N VAL A 357 -13.68 6.33 -0.32
CA VAL A 357 -12.50 6.91 0.35
C VAL A 357 -12.12 6.03 1.54
N PHE A 358 -10.95 5.40 1.45
CA PHE A 358 -10.39 4.55 2.50
C PHE A 358 -9.31 5.33 3.25
N SER A 359 -9.49 5.56 4.54
CA SER A 359 -8.53 6.20 5.43
C SER A 359 -8.02 5.24 6.49
N GLN A 360 -6.95 5.63 7.18
CA GLN A 360 -6.42 4.86 8.31
C GLN A 360 -7.40 4.78 9.48
N GLY A 361 -8.19 5.83 9.72
CA GLY A 361 -9.17 5.91 10.82
C GLY A 361 -10.63 5.78 10.38
N LYS A 362 -10.93 5.77 9.08
CA LYS A 362 -12.31 5.82 8.55
C LYS A 362 -12.41 5.12 7.21
N VAL A 363 -13.55 4.50 6.92
CA VAL A 363 -13.92 4.07 5.56
C VAL A 363 -15.27 4.66 5.22
N ASP A 364 -15.36 5.39 4.09
CA ASP A 364 -16.56 6.14 3.68
C ASP A 364 -16.90 5.86 2.22
N TYR A 365 -18.10 5.31 1.99
CA TYR A 365 -18.64 5.05 0.66
C TYR A 365 -19.06 6.36 -0.01
N THR A 366 -18.06 7.09 -0.50
CA THR A 366 -18.16 8.40 -1.14
C THR A 366 -16.98 8.61 -2.09
N THR A 367 -16.98 9.73 -2.81
CA THR A 367 -15.76 10.28 -3.44
C THR A 367 -15.48 11.70 -2.96
N TRP A 368 -14.32 12.25 -3.33
CA TRP A 368 -13.99 13.67 -3.13
C TRP A 368 -14.79 14.65 -4.00
N PHE A 369 -15.52 14.16 -5.01
CA PHE A 369 -16.18 14.98 -6.03
C PHE A 369 -17.67 14.64 -6.26
N GLY A 370 -18.25 13.75 -5.46
CA GLY A 370 -19.69 13.47 -5.45
C GLY A 370 -20.07 12.07 -4.95
N GLY A 371 -21.33 11.89 -4.55
CA GLY A 371 -21.83 10.64 -3.98
C GLY A 371 -22.54 9.70 -4.98
N SER A 372 -22.50 9.98 -6.29
CA SER A 372 -23.18 9.12 -7.27
C SER A 372 -22.48 7.77 -7.40
N PRO A 373 -23.20 6.64 -7.52
CA PRO A 373 -22.58 5.32 -7.62
C PRO A 373 -21.61 5.19 -8.80
N GLU A 374 -21.89 5.82 -9.95
CA GLU A 374 -20.98 5.80 -11.10
C GLU A 374 -19.61 6.44 -10.79
N TYR A 375 -19.53 7.37 -9.85
CA TYR A 375 -18.27 7.96 -9.39
C TYR A 375 -17.56 7.01 -8.42
N ILE A 376 -18.29 6.56 -7.38
CA ILE A 376 -17.75 5.74 -6.28
C ILE A 376 -17.19 4.42 -6.80
N HIS A 377 -17.87 3.79 -7.77
CA HIS A 377 -17.40 2.57 -8.40
C HIS A 377 -16.43 2.84 -9.55
N GLY A 378 -16.72 3.85 -10.38
CA GLY A 378 -15.93 4.16 -11.57
C GLY A 378 -14.49 4.55 -11.24
N ILE A 379 -14.26 5.22 -10.11
CA ILE A 379 -12.90 5.62 -9.69
C ILE A 379 -11.98 4.40 -9.47
N GLN A 380 -12.55 3.24 -9.11
CA GLN A 380 -11.83 1.96 -8.96
C GLN A 380 -11.54 1.25 -10.29
N MET A 381 -11.89 1.87 -11.43
CA MET A 381 -11.80 1.27 -12.77
C MET A 381 -10.84 2.05 -13.69
N ILE A 382 -10.35 3.22 -13.26
CA ILE A 382 -9.52 4.10 -14.09
C ILE A 382 -8.08 4.19 -13.60
N PRO A 383 -7.09 4.25 -14.50
CA PRO A 383 -7.22 4.05 -15.94
C PRO A 383 -7.36 2.56 -16.30
N LEU A 384 -7.89 2.30 -17.49
CA LEU A 384 -7.83 0.97 -18.05
C LEU A 384 -6.38 0.60 -18.36
N SER A 385 -5.93 -0.51 -17.80
CA SER A 385 -4.63 -1.13 -18.07
C SER A 385 -4.73 -2.64 -17.88
N PRO A 386 -3.82 -3.43 -18.49
CA PRO A 386 -3.77 -4.88 -18.23
C PRO A 386 -3.71 -5.23 -16.74
N ALA A 387 -3.07 -4.39 -15.93
CA ALA A 387 -2.89 -4.56 -14.49
C ALA A 387 -4.20 -4.56 -13.69
N LEU A 388 -5.23 -3.85 -14.17
CA LEU A 388 -6.54 -3.79 -13.50
C LEU A 388 -7.17 -5.17 -13.28
N GLN A 389 -6.87 -6.12 -14.17
CA GLN A 389 -7.36 -7.51 -14.10
C GLN A 389 -6.79 -8.32 -12.94
N LEU A 390 -5.67 -7.88 -12.36
CA LEU A 390 -5.11 -8.53 -11.19
C LEU A 390 -5.99 -8.30 -9.96
N ALA A 391 -6.60 -7.13 -9.83
CA ALA A 391 -7.50 -6.82 -8.71
C ALA A 391 -8.96 -7.11 -9.02
N ARG A 392 -9.44 -6.76 -10.23
CA ARG A 392 -10.86 -6.87 -10.62
C ARG A 392 -11.15 -8.21 -11.30
N SER A 393 -11.50 -9.21 -10.51
CA SER A 393 -11.92 -10.52 -11.02
C SER A 393 -13.27 -10.45 -11.73
N GLN A 394 -13.53 -11.36 -12.67
CA GLN A 394 -14.83 -11.45 -13.35
C GLN A 394 -15.98 -11.72 -12.36
N GLU A 395 -15.70 -12.50 -11.30
CA GLU A 395 -16.66 -12.75 -10.23
C GLU A 395 -17.03 -11.45 -9.51
N PHE A 396 -16.03 -10.67 -9.08
CA PHE A 396 -16.26 -9.38 -8.43
C PHE A 396 -17.06 -8.44 -9.34
N CYS A 397 -16.65 -8.28 -10.59
CA CYS A 397 -17.36 -7.45 -11.56
C CYS A 397 -18.82 -7.88 -11.76
N ARG A 398 -19.11 -9.19 -11.73
CA ARG A 398 -20.48 -9.69 -11.82
C ARG A 398 -21.30 -9.32 -10.59
N ARG A 399 -20.76 -9.54 -9.37
CA ARG A 399 -21.45 -9.14 -8.12
C ARG A 399 -21.71 -7.65 -8.05
N GLU A 400 -20.69 -6.84 -8.33
CA GLU A 400 -20.82 -5.38 -8.37
C GLU A 400 -21.87 -4.92 -9.38
N TRP A 401 -21.92 -5.55 -10.56
CA TRP A 401 -22.91 -5.25 -11.58
C TRP A 401 -24.33 -5.60 -11.15
N ASP A 402 -24.52 -6.82 -10.67
CA ASP A 402 -25.83 -7.36 -10.27
C ASP A 402 -26.41 -6.62 -9.07
N ASP A 403 -25.58 -6.15 -8.14
CA ASP A 403 -26.07 -5.44 -6.96
C ASP A 403 -26.29 -3.95 -7.18
N ILE A 404 -25.43 -3.32 -8.00
CA ILE A 404 -25.34 -1.86 -8.05
C ILE A 404 -25.40 -1.34 -9.49
N LEU A 405 -24.44 -1.69 -10.35
CA LEU A 405 -24.22 -0.96 -11.60
C LEU A 405 -25.30 -1.16 -12.66
N HIS A 406 -25.98 -2.32 -12.69
CA HIS A 406 -27.03 -2.57 -13.70
C HIS A 406 -28.24 -1.65 -13.56
N ARG A 407 -28.43 -1.03 -12.38
CA ARG A 407 -29.54 -0.11 -12.07
C ARG A 407 -29.26 1.30 -12.56
N LEU A 408 -28.02 1.59 -12.97
CA LEU A 408 -27.63 2.91 -13.45
C LEU A 408 -28.19 3.17 -14.85
N ASN A 409 -28.71 4.37 -15.05
CA ASN A 409 -29.29 4.77 -16.32
C ASN A 409 -28.20 5.23 -17.31
N ILE A 410 -27.50 4.26 -17.92
CA ILE A 410 -26.28 4.48 -18.73
C ILE A 410 -26.41 5.57 -19.81
N PRO A 411 -27.49 5.63 -20.61
CA PRO A 411 -27.63 6.65 -21.66
C PRO A 411 -27.69 8.10 -21.13
N TRP A 412 -28.03 8.29 -19.85
CA TRP A 412 -28.26 9.59 -19.22
C TRP A 412 -27.24 9.91 -18.12
N MET A 413 -26.26 9.04 -17.89
CA MET A 413 -25.14 9.34 -16.97
C MET A 413 -24.37 10.58 -17.42
N ARG A 414 -23.67 11.24 -16.50
CA ARG A 414 -22.63 12.21 -16.89
C ARG A 414 -21.71 11.52 -17.88
N LYS A 415 -21.58 12.17 -19.04
CA LYS A 415 -21.27 11.42 -20.26
C LYS A 415 -19.86 10.80 -20.25
N ASP A 416 -18.96 11.29 -19.40
CA ASP A 416 -17.60 10.79 -19.15
C ASP A 416 -17.57 9.42 -18.44
N TRP A 417 -18.31 9.24 -17.34
CA TRP A 417 -18.27 8.01 -16.53
C TRP A 417 -18.93 6.80 -17.19
N ALA A 418 -19.83 7.02 -18.15
CA ALA A 418 -20.48 5.94 -18.89
C ALA A 418 -19.46 5.01 -19.56
N SER A 419 -18.42 5.59 -20.17
CA SER A 419 -17.35 4.83 -20.81
C SER A 419 -16.56 3.95 -19.84
N ILE A 420 -16.38 4.42 -18.61
CA ILE A 420 -15.65 3.73 -17.55
C ILE A 420 -16.46 2.58 -16.97
N VAL A 421 -17.71 2.84 -16.58
CA VAL A 421 -18.61 1.80 -16.05
C VAL A 421 -18.82 0.66 -17.06
N LEU A 422 -18.92 1.00 -18.35
CA LEU A 422 -19.03 0.01 -19.42
C LEU A 422 -17.77 -0.83 -19.60
N THR A 423 -16.57 -0.26 -19.39
CA THR A 423 -15.30 -0.97 -19.63
C THR A 423 -14.78 -1.70 -18.40
N GLY A 424 -14.83 -1.10 -17.22
CA GLY A 424 -14.39 -1.69 -15.95
C GLY A 424 -15.45 -2.54 -15.22
N GLY A 425 -16.70 -2.45 -15.65
CA GLY A 425 -17.83 -3.24 -15.17
C GLY A 425 -18.37 -4.17 -16.27
N LEU A 426 -19.21 -3.64 -17.17
CA LEU A 426 -19.97 -4.47 -18.13
C LEU A 426 -19.09 -5.31 -19.05
N ALA A 427 -18.00 -4.76 -19.57
CA ALA A 427 -17.16 -5.51 -20.51
C ALA A 427 -16.54 -6.75 -19.86
N MET A 428 -16.30 -6.73 -18.54
CA MET A 428 -15.75 -7.87 -17.80
C MET A 428 -16.74 -9.05 -17.72
N ILE A 429 -18.03 -8.81 -17.95
CA ILE A 429 -19.11 -9.81 -17.81
C ILE A 429 -19.85 -10.10 -19.12
N ASP A 430 -20.02 -9.10 -19.98
CA ASP A 430 -20.75 -9.12 -21.25
C ASP A 430 -20.07 -8.15 -22.25
N PRO A 431 -18.95 -8.59 -22.86
CA PRO A 431 -18.14 -7.75 -23.73
C PRO A 431 -18.85 -7.29 -25.01
N ASP A 432 -19.80 -8.07 -25.52
CA ASP A 432 -20.55 -7.75 -26.74
C ASP A 432 -21.58 -6.65 -26.48
N ARG A 433 -22.31 -6.74 -25.37
CA ARG A 433 -23.22 -5.67 -24.96
C ARG A 433 -22.45 -4.40 -24.61
N ALA A 434 -21.34 -4.51 -23.88
CA ALA A 434 -20.46 -3.36 -23.62
C ALA A 434 -19.99 -2.70 -24.91
N SER A 435 -19.51 -3.50 -25.87
CA SER A 435 -19.08 -3.01 -27.19
C SER A 435 -20.19 -2.24 -27.92
N THR A 436 -21.40 -2.78 -27.90
CA THR A 436 -22.58 -2.15 -28.54
C THR A 436 -22.87 -0.78 -27.91
N LEU A 437 -22.88 -0.71 -26.58
CA LEU A 437 -23.15 0.55 -25.87
C LEU A 437 -22.02 1.57 -26.05
N LEU A 438 -20.75 1.14 -26.00
CA LEU A 438 -19.59 2.00 -26.20
C LEU A 438 -19.59 2.68 -27.58
N ARG A 439 -20.10 2.02 -28.62
CA ARG A 439 -20.24 2.62 -29.96
C ARG A 439 -21.25 3.78 -30.00
N THR A 440 -22.20 3.82 -29.06
CA THR A 440 -23.20 4.91 -28.98
C THR A 440 -22.63 6.17 -28.31
N ILE A 441 -21.51 6.06 -27.59
CA ILE A 441 -20.86 7.20 -26.93
C ILE A 441 -19.99 7.95 -27.95
N PRO A 442 -20.22 9.26 -28.16
CA PRO A 442 -19.34 10.08 -28.99
C PRO A 442 -17.92 10.17 -28.39
N GLU A 443 -16.88 10.16 -29.23
CA GLU A 443 -15.47 10.24 -28.80
C GLU A 443 -15.20 11.39 -27.82
N GLY A 444 -15.70 12.60 -28.12
CA GLY A 444 -15.54 13.78 -27.25
C GLY A 444 -16.38 13.74 -25.96
N ARG A 445 -17.09 12.63 -25.70
CA ARG A 445 -17.84 12.37 -24.47
C ARG A 445 -17.30 11.16 -23.70
N MET A 446 -16.29 10.45 -24.21
CA MET A 446 -15.56 9.46 -23.41
C MET A 446 -14.86 10.13 -22.24
N ASP A 447 -14.47 9.36 -21.22
CA ASP A 447 -13.56 9.83 -20.18
C ASP A 447 -12.32 10.47 -20.81
N ASN A 448 -11.79 11.52 -20.17
CA ASN A 448 -10.68 12.29 -20.71
C ASN A 448 -9.37 11.49 -20.80
N GLY A 449 -9.26 10.37 -20.08
CA GLY A 449 -8.17 9.40 -20.16
C GLY A 449 -8.45 8.18 -21.05
N LEU A 450 -9.61 8.10 -21.71
CA LEU A 450 -10.01 6.95 -22.52
C LEU A 450 -10.39 7.34 -23.96
N SER A 451 -9.83 6.64 -24.95
CA SER A 451 -10.28 6.72 -26.34
C SER A 451 -11.34 5.66 -26.63
N ARG A 452 -12.25 5.93 -27.57
CA ARG A 452 -13.24 4.90 -27.96
C ARG A 452 -12.58 3.67 -28.58
N ALA A 453 -11.54 3.88 -29.37
CA ALA A 453 -10.73 2.79 -29.92
C ALA A 453 -10.21 1.87 -28.81
N PHE A 454 -9.62 2.44 -27.74
CA PHE A 454 -9.13 1.63 -26.62
C PHE A 454 -10.25 0.98 -25.81
N ALA A 455 -11.38 1.66 -25.61
CA ALA A 455 -12.54 1.07 -24.95
C ALA A 455 -13.09 -0.16 -25.70
N LEU A 456 -13.21 -0.09 -27.03
CA LEU A 456 -13.68 -1.22 -27.85
C LEU A 456 -12.66 -2.34 -27.94
N TYR A 457 -11.37 -2.02 -28.03
CA TYR A 457 -10.30 -3.02 -27.96
C TYR A 457 -10.31 -3.73 -26.61
N TRP A 458 -10.42 -2.98 -25.52
CA TRP A 458 -10.53 -3.52 -24.17
C TRP A 458 -11.70 -4.49 -24.07
N ALA A 459 -12.91 -4.08 -24.49
CA ALA A 459 -14.08 -4.95 -24.49
C ALA A 459 -13.87 -6.22 -25.33
N ALA A 460 -13.30 -6.09 -26.53
CA ALA A 460 -12.99 -7.24 -27.39
C ALA A 460 -11.91 -8.19 -26.81
N SER A 461 -11.06 -7.71 -25.90
CA SER A 461 -10.03 -8.50 -25.22
C SER A 461 -10.52 -9.23 -23.96
N ARG A 462 -11.74 -8.93 -23.48
CA ARG A 462 -12.26 -9.57 -22.26
C ARG A 462 -12.60 -11.04 -22.56
N PRO A 463 -12.32 -11.96 -21.63
CA PRO A 463 -12.42 -13.38 -21.91
C PRO A 463 -13.87 -13.84 -22.15
N GLY A 464 -14.04 -14.69 -23.17
CA GLY A 464 -15.01 -15.79 -23.12
C GLY A 464 -14.50 -16.98 -22.29
N GLU A 465 -13.19 -17.07 -22.02
CA GLU A 465 -12.54 -17.96 -21.04
C GLU A 465 -11.10 -17.47 -20.84
N SER A 466 -10.62 -17.42 -19.59
CA SER A 466 -9.31 -16.85 -19.21
C SER A 466 -8.15 -17.67 -19.79
N ARG A 467 -7.30 -17.03 -20.60
CA ARG A 467 -5.93 -17.51 -20.87
C ARG A 467 -4.96 -16.43 -20.45
N LEU A 468 -4.09 -16.73 -19.48
CA LEU A 468 -2.92 -15.90 -19.20
C LEU A 468 -2.07 -15.81 -20.48
N PRO A 469 -1.52 -14.64 -20.84
CA PRO A 469 -0.59 -14.54 -21.95
C PRO A 469 0.57 -15.54 -21.78
N PRO A 470 1.13 -16.08 -22.87
CA PRO A 470 2.40 -16.80 -22.79
C PRO A 470 3.47 -15.86 -22.22
N ALA A 471 4.34 -16.38 -21.35
CA ALA A 471 5.39 -15.56 -20.75
C ALA A 471 6.27 -14.96 -21.87
N PRO A 472 6.60 -13.66 -21.82
CA PRO A 472 7.55 -13.09 -22.76
C PRO A 472 8.89 -13.85 -22.64
N PRO A 473 9.65 -14.01 -23.73
CA PRO A 473 10.89 -14.81 -23.77
C PRO A 473 12.08 -14.21 -22.98
N SER A 474 11.84 -13.30 -22.04
CA SER A 474 12.89 -12.69 -21.22
C SER A 474 13.29 -13.64 -20.09
N ALA A 475 14.60 -13.84 -19.91
CA ALA A 475 15.14 -14.57 -18.77
C ALA A 475 14.78 -13.82 -17.47
N ALA A 476 13.98 -14.47 -16.61
CA ALA A 476 13.61 -13.95 -15.31
C ALA A 476 14.86 -13.58 -14.49
N VAL A 477 14.75 -12.54 -13.65
CA VAL A 477 15.79 -12.26 -12.67
C VAL A 477 15.93 -13.49 -11.76
N PRO A 478 17.15 -14.04 -11.57
CA PRO A 478 17.36 -15.19 -10.70
C PRO A 478 16.80 -14.91 -9.30
N GLY A 479 16.15 -15.91 -8.70
CA GLY A 479 15.64 -15.79 -7.34
C GLY A 479 16.75 -15.44 -6.34
N GLY A 480 16.42 -14.64 -5.32
CA GLY A 480 17.37 -14.19 -4.29
C GLY A 480 18.15 -12.91 -4.64
N VAL A 481 17.99 -12.36 -5.84
CA VAL A 481 18.56 -11.04 -6.18
C VAL A 481 17.72 -9.94 -5.52
N SER A 482 18.36 -9.03 -4.77
CA SER A 482 17.69 -7.86 -4.19
C SER A 482 17.09 -6.96 -5.27
N LEU A 483 15.87 -6.49 -5.02
CA LEU A 483 15.16 -5.53 -5.85
C LEU A 483 15.26 -4.09 -5.34
N LEU A 484 15.91 -3.89 -4.20
CA LEU A 484 16.13 -2.58 -3.58
C LEU A 484 17.38 -1.91 -4.16
N ALA A 485 17.28 -1.46 -5.41
CA ALA A 485 18.41 -0.90 -6.18
C ALA A 485 18.07 0.47 -6.77
N ARG A 486 19.05 1.36 -6.85
CA ARG A 486 18.88 2.73 -7.38
C ARG A 486 18.22 2.73 -8.76
N VAL A 487 17.33 3.71 -8.97
CA VAL A 487 16.70 4.01 -10.25
C VAL A 487 17.40 5.24 -10.84
N GLY A 488 18.05 5.11 -12.00
CA GLY A 488 18.76 6.21 -12.63
C GLY A 488 20.08 6.58 -11.94
N ALA A 489 20.53 7.81 -12.13
CA ALA A 489 21.82 8.28 -11.62
C ALA A 489 21.78 8.62 -10.11
N ALA A 490 22.95 8.60 -9.47
CA ALA A 490 23.10 8.87 -8.03
C ALA A 490 22.94 10.35 -7.62
N GLY A 491 22.68 11.23 -8.59
CA GLY A 491 22.69 12.68 -8.39
C GLY A 491 21.33 13.27 -8.00
N PRO A 492 21.32 14.57 -7.63
CA PRO A 492 20.07 15.30 -7.45
C PRO A 492 19.29 15.36 -8.77
N PRO A 493 17.98 15.65 -8.71
CA PRO A 493 17.20 15.97 -9.90
C PRO A 493 17.86 17.07 -10.72
N ALA A 494 17.70 17.01 -12.04
CA ALA A 494 18.28 18.00 -12.94
C ALA A 494 17.71 19.40 -12.63
N ALA A 495 18.54 20.28 -12.07
CA ALA A 495 18.11 21.62 -11.62
C ALA A 495 17.51 22.50 -12.72
N ALA A 496 17.86 22.25 -13.99
CA ALA A 496 17.28 22.95 -15.13
C ALA A 496 15.82 22.54 -15.42
N VAL A 497 15.41 21.35 -14.96
CA VAL A 497 14.06 20.80 -15.11
C VAL A 497 13.26 20.96 -13.82
N PHE A 498 13.90 20.69 -12.68
CA PHE A 498 13.33 20.80 -11.34
C PHE A 498 14.19 21.75 -10.51
N PRO A 499 13.95 23.07 -10.59
CA PRO A 499 14.74 24.04 -9.83
C PRO A 499 14.65 23.72 -8.32
N PRO A 500 15.77 23.68 -7.59
CA PRO A 500 15.76 23.44 -6.16
C PRO A 500 15.10 24.61 -5.41
N ALA A 501 14.33 24.31 -4.38
CA ALA A 501 13.66 25.28 -3.52
C ALA A 501 13.70 24.84 -2.05
N ARG A 502 13.69 25.81 -1.14
CA ARG A 502 13.62 25.63 0.32
C ARG A 502 12.54 26.51 0.90
N GLY A 503 12.11 26.21 2.12
CA GLY A 503 11.03 26.90 2.80
C GLY A 503 9.70 26.55 2.14
N HIS A 504 9.31 25.27 2.21
CA HIS A 504 8.04 24.83 1.64
C HIS A 504 6.89 25.75 2.10
N PRO A 505 6.14 26.40 1.18
CA PRO A 505 5.33 27.60 1.49
C PRO A 505 4.10 27.32 2.37
N LEU A 506 3.65 26.07 2.42
CA LEU A 506 2.48 25.63 3.19
C LEU A 506 2.86 24.84 4.46
N TYR A 507 3.77 23.88 4.32
CA TYR A 507 4.13 22.92 5.36
C TYR A 507 5.64 22.72 5.43
N GLU A 508 6.32 23.49 6.28
CA GLU A 508 7.73 23.23 6.61
C GLU A 508 7.85 22.01 7.55
N PRO A 509 8.91 21.20 7.43
CA PRO A 509 9.21 20.16 8.41
C PRO A 509 9.29 20.73 9.82
N PHE A 510 8.62 20.09 10.76
CA PHE A 510 8.47 20.58 12.11
C PHE A 510 8.84 19.51 13.14
N ARG A 511 9.58 19.91 14.20
CA ARG A 511 10.03 19.04 15.29
C ARG A 511 10.68 17.75 14.78
N THR A 512 11.57 17.85 13.79
CA THR A 512 12.32 16.70 13.26
C THR A 512 13.82 17.00 13.19
N GLU A 513 14.63 16.03 13.57
CA GLU A 513 16.10 16.03 13.45
C GLU A 513 16.57 15.06 12.34
N VAL A 514 15.63 14.42 11.65
CA VAL A 514 15.90 13.54 10.51
C VAL A 514 16.56 14.34 9.38
N ARG A 515 17.74 13.88 8.96
CA ARG A 515 18.50 14.50 7.88
C ARG A 515 18.06 13.95 6.53
N GLY A 516 18.17 14.78 5.49
CA GLY A 516 17.84 14.38 4.13
C GLY A 516 16.32 14.30 3.88
N PRO A 517 15.89 13.49 2.90
CA PRO A 517 14.49 13.38 2.51
C PRO A 517 13.64 12.80 3.63
N LYS A 518 12.39 13.25 3.72
CA LYS A 518 11.46 12.89 4.81
C LYS A 518 10.19 12.29 4.24
N ALA A 519 9.58 11.41 5.03
CA ALA A 519 8.33 10.79 4.66
C ALA A 519 7.16 11.81 4.66
N THR A 520 6.36 11.80 3.60
CA THR A 520 5.18 12.67 3.45
C THR A 520 3.84 11.92 3.54
N ASN A 521 3.81 10.66 3.08
CA ASN A 521 2.58 9.84 2.98
C ASN A 521 2.58 8.67 3.99
N LYS A 522 3.35 8.77 5.08
CA LYS A 522 3.40 7.76 6.14
C LYS A 522 2.50 8.12 7.31
N PHE A 523 2.09 7.12 8.09
CA PHE A 523 1.09 7.28 9.17
C PHE A 523 1.47 8.34 10.21
N TRP A 524 2.75 8.65 10.38
CA TRP A 524 3.25 9.65 11.33
C TRP A 524 3.36 11.07 10.79
N ALA A 525 3.18 11.28 9.48
CA ALA A 525 3.45 12.58 8.85
C ALA A 525 2.56 13.73 9.39
N ASN A 526 1.43 13.42 10.03
CA ASN A 526 0.67 14.41 10.82
C ASN A 526 1.57 15.11 11.86
N TRP A 527 2.48 14.41 12.52
CA TRP A 527 3.37 14.99 13.53
C TRP A 527 4.63 15.63 12.97
N ALA A 528 4.88 15.49 11.67
CA ALA A 528 6.02 16.11 11.00
C ALA A 528 5.74 17.56 10.56
N VAL A 529 4.53 18.07 10.78
CA VAL A 529 4.10 19.44 10.41
C VAL A 529 3.49 20.18 11.60
N ARG A 530 3.70 21.50 11.65
CA ARG A 530 3.30 22.33 12.81
C ARG A 530 1.82 22.23 13.16
N SER A 531 0.95 22.28 12.15
CA SER A 531 -0.51 22.23 12.32
C SER A 531 -1.04 20.86 12.72
N GLY A 532 -0.23 19.80 12.60
CA GLY A 532 -0.67 18.42 12.79
C GLY A 532 -0.39 17.82 14.18
N GLN A 533 0.25 18.57 15.09
CA GLN A 533 0.57 18.11 16.46
C GLN A 533 -0.63 17.56 17.24
N GLY A 534 -1.83 18.11 17.02
CA GLY A 534 -3.08 17.69 17.69
C GLY A 534 -3.84 16.56 16.98
N TYR A 535 -3.32 16.04 15.88
CA TYR A 535 -3.96 15.01 15.09
C TYR A 535 -3.46 13.62 15.50
N PRO A 536 -4.31 12.58 15.40
CA PRO A 536 -3.91 11.21 15.68
C PRO A 536 -2.97 10.67 14.59
N ILE A 537 -2.24 9.62 14.95
CA ILE A 537 -1.51 8.76 14.01
C ILE A 537 -1.94 7.31 14.23
N PHE A 538 -1.72 6.49 13.21
CA PHE A 538 -2.31 5.15 13.12
C PHE A 538 -1.25 4.07 12.85
N PRO A 539 -0.42 3.70 13.84
CA PRO A 539 0.54 2.59 13.71
C PRO A 539 -0.13 1.21 13.75
N MET A 540 -1.39 1.11 14.15
CA MET A 540 -2.16 -0.13 14.20
C MET A 540 -1.62 -1.21 15.17
N PRO A 541 -2.50 -1.88 15.94
CA PRO A 541 -3.91 -1.56 16.10
C PRO A 541 -4.11 -0.27 16.92
N TYR A 542 -3.09 0.27 17.58
CA TYR A 542 -3.27 1.49 18.39
C TYR A 542 -3.50 2.74 17.53
N VAL A 543 -4.28 3.67 18.08
CA VAL A 543 -4.34 5.07 17.62
C VAL A 543 -3.66 5.92 18.68
N LEU A 544 -2.67 6.72 18.26
CA LEU A 544 -1.84 7.52 19.15
C LEU A 544 -2.05 9.01 18.91
N LYS A 545 -1.97 9.79 19.99
CA LYS A 545 -2.07 11.25 19.94
C LYS A 545 -1.25 11.89 21.06
N TRP A 546 -0.65 13.05 20.81
CA TRP A 546 -0.06 13.85 21.89
C TRP A 546 -1.14 14.54 22.72
N GLY A 547 -1.03 14.42 24.05
CA GLY A 547 -1.86 15.14 25.00
C GLY A 547 -1.09 16.20 25.79
N GLY A 548 -1.73 16.73 26.84
CA GLY A 548 -1.12 17.74 27.70
C GLY A 548 0.16 17.22 28.38
N GLY A 549 1.19 18.08 28.45
CA GLY A 549 2.48 17.72 29.04
C GLY A 549 3.32 16.75 28.19
N GLU A 550 3.05 16.68 26.88
CA GLU A 550 3.73 15.76 25.94
C GLU A 550 3.57 14.27 26.34
N GLN A 551 2.43 13.93 26.95
CA GLN A 551 2.05 12.54 27.20
C GLN A 551 1.58 11.90 25.91
N LEU A 552 2.02 10.66 25.66
CA LEU A 552 1.57 9.85 24.53
C LEU A 552 0.26 9.16 24.90
N HIS A 553 -0.85 9.66 24.38
CA HIS A 553 -2.16 9.07 24.58
C HIS A 553 -2.35 7.87 23.66
N VAL A 554 -2.86 6.78 24.23
CA VAL A 554 -3.13 5.50 23.59
C VAL A 554 -4.63 5.26 23.59
N SER A 555 -5.20 5.07 22.40
CA SER A 555 -6.58 4.62 22.19
C SER A 555 -6.58 3.15 21.80
N HIS A 556 -7.64 2.43 22.17
CA HIS A 556 -8.00 1.18 21.52
C HIS A 556 -9.16 1.41 20.53
N ASN A 557 -9.45 0.41 19.70
CA ASN A 557 -10.35 0.57 18.56
C ASN A 557 -11.79 0.19 18.93
N VAL A 558 -12.61 1.21 19.17
CA VAL A 558 -14.06 1.09 19.06
C VAL A 558 -14.46 1.74 17.76
N ARG A 559 -15.31 1.09 16.95
CA ARG A 559 -15.84 1.66 15.71
C ARG A 559 -17.20 2.28 15.96
N GLU A 560 -17.41 3.45 15.39
CA GLU A 560 -18.72 4.09 15.25
C GLU A 560 -19.23 3.87 13.83
N TYR A 561 -20.49 3.48 13.70
CA TYR A 561 -21.11 3.13 12.41
C TYR A 561 -22.08 4.21 11.97
N ILE A 562 -21.96 4.62 10.70
CA ILE A 562 -22.75 5.69 10.11
C ILE A 562 -23.66 5.06 9.04
N LYS A 563 -24.96 5.02 9.34
CA LYS A 563 -25.99 4.70 8.34
C LYS A 563 -26.23 5.94 7.47
N GLY A 564 -26.35 5.75 6.15
CA GLY A 564 -26.67 6.81 5.20
C GLY A 564 -27.91 6.49 4.38
N GLU A 565 -28.21 7.32 3.39
CA GLU A 565 -29.35 7.17 2.47
C GLU A 565 -29.10 6.09 1.38
N LEU A 566 -28.45 4.98 1.75
CA LEU A 566 -28.12 3.88 0.83
C LEU A 566 -29.17 2.76 0.86
N GLY A 567 -30.21 2.89 1.69
CA GLY A 567 -31.18 1.85 2.00
C GLY A 567 -30.95 1.21 3.38
N PRO A 568 -31.90 0.41 3.89
CA PRO A 568 -31.87 -0.11 5.26
C PRO A 568 -30.71 -1.09 5.53
N ASP A 569 -30.25 -1.77 4.47
CA ASP A 569 -29.28 -2.87 4.54
C ASP A 569 -27.86 -2.48 4.14
N ARG A 570 -27.57 -1.18 3.98
CA ARG A 570 -26.24 -0.69 3.59
C ARG A 570 -25.73 0.37 4.53
N MET A 571 -24.46 0.25 4.91
CA MET A 571 -23.75 1.20 5.75
C MET A 571 -23.05 2.24 4.87
N ARG A 572 -23.11 3.53 5.23
CA ARG A 572 -22.37 4.56 4.47
C ARG A 572 -20.90 4.58 4.86
N ALA A 573 -20.61 4.57 6.16
CA ALA A 573 -19.25 4.70 6.66
C ALA A 573 -19.11 4.06 8.03
N TYR A 574 -17.88 3.81 8.43
CA TYR A 574 -17.52 3.60 9.82
C TYR A 574 -16.21 4.30 10.15
N VAL A 575 -16.07 4.76 11.39
CA VAL A 575 -14.94 5.56 11.87
C VAL A 575 -14.43 4.98 13.18
N THR A 576 -13.12 5.06 13.39
CA THR A 576 -12.46 4.74 14.65
C THR A 576 -12.11 6.05 15.35
N PRO A 577 -12.96 6.57 16.24
CA PRO A 577 -12.67 7.79 16.99
C PRO A 577 -11.39 7.63 17.81
N THR A 578 -10.67 8.74 17.99
CA THR A 578 -9.52 8.79 18.90
C THR A 578 -10.01 9.04 20.32
N VAL A 579 -10.12 7.99 21.12
CA VAL A 579 -10.53 8.06 22.52
C VAL A 579 -9.34 7.73 23.40
N SER A 580 -8.87 8.67 24.22
CA SER A 580 -7.70 8.40 25.06
C SER A 580 -8.06 7.44 26.20
N GLU A 581 -7.51 6.23 26.17
CA GLU A 581 -7.79 5.18 27.15
C GLU A 581 -6.72 5.15 28.23
N LEU A 582 -5.47 5.33 27.82
CA LEU A 582 -4.28 5.46 28.64
C LEU A 582 -3.41 6.59 28.08
N ALA A 583 -2.50 7.10 28.90
CA ALA A 583 -1.39 7.91 28.42
C ALA A 583 -0.09 7.57 29.15
N LEU A 584 1.01 7.56 28.42
CA LEU A 584 2.36 7.37 28.94
C LEU A 584 3.13 8.68 28.88
N GLY A 585 3.69 9.09 30.00
CA GLY A 585 4.58 10.25 30.07
C GLY A 585 5.41 10.26 31.34
N ALA A 586 5.84 11.44 31.76
CA ALA A 586 6.60 11.64 32.99
C ALA A 586 5.91 12.62 33.94
N ARG A 587 6.34 12.57 35.21
CA ARG A 587 5.91 13.51 36.25
C ARG A 587 6.54 14.89 36.04
N GLU A 588 7.81 14.92 35.70
CA GLU A 588 8.56 16.15 35.46
C GLU A 588 8.12 16.78 34.14
N PRO A 589 8.14 18.12 34.02
CA PRO A 589 7.68 18.82 32.83
C PRO A 589 8.54 18.48 31.61
N ALA A 590 7.88 18.11 30.52
CA ALA A 590 8.47 17.98 29.20
C ALA A 590 8.40 19.31 28.42
N THR A 591 9.34 19.49 27.50
CA THR A 591 9.46 20.71 26.67
C THR A 591 8.79 20.55 25.31
N LYS A 592 9.16 19.48 24.60
CA LYS A 592 8.69 19.16 23.26
C LYS A 592 8.96 17.70 22.96
N TYR A 593 8.20 17.13 22.03
CA TYR A 593 8.66 15.98 21.27
C TYR A 593 9.52 16.40 20.07
N VAL A 594 10.37 15.50 19.60
CA VAL A 594 11.15 15.62 18.36
C VAL A 594 11.20 14.25 17.66
N ILE A 595 10.93 14.20 16.37
CA ILE A 595 11.18 13.01 15.53
C ILE A 595 12.69 12.91 15.29
N VAL A 596 13.31 11.86 15.80
CA VAL A 596 14.78 11.69 15.75
C VAL A 596 15.21 10.65 14.72
N ASN A 597 14.30 9.81 14.27
CA ASN A 597 14.56 8.75 13.29
C ASN A 597 13.28 8.41 12.51
N GLU A 598 13.41 8.05 11.24
CA GLU A 598 12.34 7.57 10.36
C GLU A 598 12.85 6.34 9.58
N GLY A 599 12.00 5.32 9.46
CA GLY A 599 12.22 4.13 8.64
C GLY A 599 10.96 3.79 7.83
N LEU A 600 10.98 2.71 7.06
CA LEU A 600 9.83 2.32 6.22
C LEU A 600 8.59 1.93 7.02
N PHE A 601 8.79 1.32 8.19
CA PHE A 601 7.74 0.73 9.01
C PHE A 601 7.36 1.57 10.23
N GLY A 602 8.02 2.71 10.45
CA GLY A 602 7.84 3.47 11.68
C GLY A 602 8.91 4.52 11.89
N PHE A 603 8.87 5.13 13.07
CA PHE A 603 9.71 6.27 13.43
C PHE A 603 9.92 6.30 14.95
N ASP A 604 10.90 7.09 15.38
CA ASP A 604 11.13 7.32 16.81
C ASP A 604 10.84 8.77 17.17
N ALA A 605 9.97 8.96 18.17
CA ALA A 605 9.72 10.26 18.77
C ALA A 605 10.42 10.35 20.13
N GLU A 606 11.13 11.44 20.39
CA GLU A 606 11.79 11.71 21.67
C GLU A 606 11.15 12.91 22.36
N VAL A 607 10.61 12.71 23.55
CA VAL A 607 10.15 13.77 24.45
C VAL A 607 11.32 14.20 25.34
N ARG A 608 11.61 15.50 25.41
CA ARG A 608 12.76 16.04 26.16
C ARG A 608 12.34 16.88 27.36
N GLY A 609 13.04 16.72 28.49
CA GLY A 609 12.92 17.56 29.68
C GLY A 609 13.85 18.78 29.67
N HIS A 610 13.90 19.49 30.79
CA HIS A 610 14.72 20.70 30.96
C HIS A 610 16.14 20.43 31.47
N ALA A 611 16.40 19.25 32.05
CA ALA A 611 17.67 18.88 32.67
C ALA A 611 18.32 17.66 31.97
N GLY A 612 18.10 17.52 30.66
CA GLY A 612 18.64 16.42 29.86
C GLY A 612 17.83 15.12 29.90
N GLN A 613 16.65 15.14 30.52
CA GLN A 613 15.77 13.97 30.57
C GLN A 613 15.17 13.66 29.20
N THR A 614 14.98 12.37 28.89
CA THR A 614 14.36 11.94 27.63
C THR A 614 13.39 10.77 27.82
N ILE A 615 12.34 10.75 26.99
CA ILE A 615 11.52 9.57 26.75
C ILE A 615 11.55 9.28 25.25
N ARG A 616 12.15 8.17 24.82
CA ARG A 616 12.13 7.73 23.41
C ARG A 616 11.02 6.73 23.18
N PHE A 617 10.12 7.03 22.26
CA PHE A 617 9.00 6.20 21.82
C PHE A 617 9.30 5.64 20.43
N PRO A 618 9.74 4.37 20.32
CA PRO A 618 9.75 3.65 19.05
C PRO A 618 8.31 3.30 18.65
N ILE A 619 7.84 3.83 17.52
CA ILE A 619 6.46 3.66 17.04
C ILE A 619 6.49 3.03 15.65
N TYR A 620 6.04 1.78 15.56
CA TYR A 620 6.11 0.97 14.35
C TYR A 620 4.78 0.31 14.02
N SER A 621 4.53 0.10 12.73
CA SER A 621 3.33 -0.54 12.22
C SER A 621 3.14 -1.93 12.81
N GLY A 622 1.97 -2.23 13.39
CA GLY A 622 1.66 -3.53 13.97
C GLY A 622 2.28 -3.80 15.35
N MET A 623 2.84 -2.79 16.02
CA MET A 623 3.47 -2.99 17.33
C MET A 623 2.49 -3.57 18.36
N MET A 624 2.92 -4.61 19.08
CA MET A 624 2.14 -5.21 20.16
C MET A 624 2.06 -4.31 21.40
N TYR A 625 3.17 -3.64 21.70
CA TYR A 625 3.34 -2.84 22.90
C TYR A 625 3.66 -1.39 22.56
N VAL A 626 2.89 -0.44 23.10
CA VAL A 626 3.32 0.97 23.14
C VAL A 626 4.43 1.09 24.17
N SER A 627 5.62 1.53 23.75
CA SER A 627 6.83 1.48 24.59
C SER A 627 7.48 2.86 24.68
N GLY A 628 7.96 3.23 25.86
CA GLY A 628 8.75 4.44 26.09
C GLY A 628 10.01 4.12 26.89
N ARG A 629 11.18 4.53 26.38
CA ARG A 629 12.47 4.41 27.05
C ARG A 629 12.77 5.68 27.83
N PHE A 630 12.86 5.59 29.14
CA PHE A 630 13.13 6.69 30.06
C PHE A 630 14.63 6.79 30.33
N SER A 631 15.15 8.02 30.33
CA SER A 631 16.52 8.33 30.75
C SER A 631 16.65 9.76 31.28
N GLY A 632 17.70 10.01 32.05
CA GLY A 632 18.05 11.30 32.64
C GLY A 632 17.23 11.68 33.88
N GLY A 633 16.51 10.74 34.50
CA GLY A 633 15.77 11.00 35.74
C GLY A 633 14.30 11.40 35.57
N PHE A 634 13.65 11.03 34.45
CA PHE A 634 12.19 11.10 34.37
C PHE A 634 11.54 10.01 35.23
N THR A 635 10.50 10.39 35.97
CA THR A 635 9.63 9.48 36.73
C THR A 635 8.43 9.09 35.89
N PRO A 636 8.28 7.82 35.46
CA PRO A 636 7.18 7.40 34.62
C PRO A 636 5.81 7.61 35.24
N VAL A 637 4.86 8.02 34.40
CA VAL A 637 3.45 8.16 34.73
C VAL A 637 2.63 7.46 33.67
N VAL A 638 1.82 6.49 34.11
CA VAL A 638 0.79 5.83 33.31
C VAL A 638 -0.55 6.39 33.77
N SER A 639 -1.03 7.41 33.07
CA SER A 639 -2.25 8.12 33.44
C SER A 639 -3.47 7.58 32.68
N HIS A 640 -4.65 7.73 33.27
CA HIS A 640 -5.92 7.48 32.61
C HIS A 640 -6.71 8.79 32.55
N PRO A 641 -6.92 9.39 31.36
CA PRO A 641 -7.69 10.64 31.24
C PRO A 641 -9.12 10.56 31.80
N HIS A 642 -9.69 9.35 31.88
CA HIS A 642 -11.00 9.07 32.47
C HIS A 642 -10.92 8.47 33.89
N GLY A 643 -9.73 8.39 34.48
CA GLY A 643 -9.46 7.84 35.81
C GLY A 643 -9.13 6.35 35.83
N ILE A 644 -8.30 5.97 36.80
CA ILE A 644 -7.95 4.58 37.11
C ILE A 644 -9.08 3.99 37.97
N ALA A 645 -9.59 2.83 37.59
CA ALA A 645 -10.58 2.08 38.37
C ALA A 645 -9.90 1.07 39.31
N LYS A 646 -8.90 0.35 38.79
CA LYS A 646 -8.15 -0.65 39.55
C LYS A 646 -6.71 -0.70 39.05
N LEU A 647 -5.77 -0.87 39.97
CA LEU A 647 -4.36 -1.16 39.70
C LEU A 647 -3.97 -2.36 40.55
N GLU A 648 -3.27 -3.33 39.93
CA GLU A 648 -2.84 -4.56 40.60
C GLU A 648 -1.41 -4.89 40.20
N LYS A 649 -0.51 -5.03 41.18
CA LYS A 649 0.84 -5.56 40.97
C LYS A 649 0.76 -7.08 40.88
N ILE A 650 1.17 -7.64 39.74
CA ILE A 650 1.14 -9.08 39.48
C ILE A 650 2.43 -9.72 39.96
N SER A 651 3.56 -9.08 39.63
CA SER A 651 4.89 -9.40 40.11
C SER A 651 5.78 -8.17 39.99
N ASP A 652 7.02 -8.28 40.44
CA ASP A 652 8.05 -7.28 40.16
C ASP A 652 8.15 -7.03 38.64
N GLY A 653 8.04 -5.76 38.26
CA GLY A 653 8.03 -5.32 36.86
C GLY A 653 6.73 -5.54 36.07
N ILE A 654 5.67 -6.14 36.65
CA ILE A 654 4.42 -6.45 35.93
C ILE A 654 3.18 -5.99 36.71
N TRP A 655 2.35 -5.17 36.07
CA TRP A 655 1.09 -4.66 36.62
C TRP A 655 -0.07 -4.83 35.64
N SER A 656 -1.27 -4.88 36.19
CA SER A 656 -2.53 -4.74 35.47
C SER A 656 -3.25 -3.45 35.85
N PHE A 657 -3.70 -2.70 34.85
CA PHE A 657 -4.43 -1.46 34.98
C PHE A 657 -5.82 -1.61 34.36
N TRP A 658 -6.84 -1.16 35.08
CA TRP A 658 -8.21 -1.03 34.57
C TRP A 658 -8.65 0.42 34.66
N ASN A 659 -9.21 0.94 33.58
CA ASN A 659 -9.82 2.26 33.58
C ASN A 659 -11.29 2.22 33.99
N ARG A 660 -11.88 3.40 34.24
CA ARG A 660 -13.31 3.51 34.61
C ARG A 660 -14.30 3.12 33.51
N ARG A 661 -13.82 2.88 32.28
CA ARG A 661 -14.59 2.29 31.17
C ARG A 661 -14.41 0.77 31.06
N ASN A 662 -13.74 0.15 32.04
CA ASN A 662 -13.51 -1.29 32.14
C ASN A 662 -12.56 -1.88 31.07
N HIS A 663 -11.66 -1.07 30.52
CA HIS A 663 -10.59 -1.56 29.64
C HIS A 663 -9.37 -2.00 30.45
N HIS A 664 -8.84 -3.17 30.13
CA HIS A 664 -7.72 -3.81 30.84
C HIS A 664 -6.43 -3.67 30.04
N PHE A 665 -5.37 -3.24 30.71
CA PHE A 665 -4.04 -3.13 30.14
C PHE A 665 -2.99 -3.80 31.03
N ARG A 666 -2.02 -4.44 30.38
CA ARG A 666 -0.78 -4.87 31.02
C ARG A 666 0.27 -3.77 30.90
N VAL A 667 0.94 -3.50 32.01
CA VAL A 667 2.00 -2.50 32.12
C VAL A 667 3.27 -3.19 32.62
N TYR A 668 4.35 -3.00 31.90
CA TYR A 668 5.65 -3.59 32.20
C TYR A 668 6.67 -2.49 32.47
N VAL A 669 7.47 -2.67 33.50
CA VAL A 669 8.62 -1.81 33.79
C VAL A 669 9.89 -2.65 33.73
N LEU A 670 10.81 -2.24 32.86
CA LEU A 670 12.05 -2.95 32.59
C LEU A 670 13.25 -2.04 32.85
N ASP A 671 14.38 -2.63 33.22
CA ASP A 671 15.67 -1.96 33.28
C ASP A 671 16.22 -1.65 31.86
N THR A 672 17.40 -1.05 31.80
CA THR A 672 18.07 -0.68 30.53
C THR A 672 18.43 -1.85 29.62
N VAL A 673 18.49 -3.08 30.15
CA VAL A 673 18.82 -4.30 29.40
C VAL A 673 17.60 -5.21 29.17
N GLY A 674 16.41 -4.79 29.59
CA GLY A 674 15.15 -5.48 29.36
C GLY A 674 14.79 -6.58 30.37
N ASN A 675 15.33 -6.52 31.60
CA ASN A 675 14.82 -7.34 32.71
C ASN A 675 13.70 -6.61 33.45
N PHE A 676 12.77 -7.36 34.03
CA PHE A 676 11.80 -6.80 34.96
C PHE A 676 12.52 -6.17 36.16
N VAL A 677 12.11 -4.96 36.52
CA VAL A 677 12.64 -4.24 37.69
C VAL A 677 12.22 -4.93 39.00
N ASP A 678 12.98 -4.70 40.07
CA ASP A 678 12.70 -5.27 41.39
C ASP A 678 11.57 -4.57 42.17
N ALA A 679 11.28 -5.06 43.37
CA ALA A 679 10.23 -4.56 44.25
C ALA A 679 10.35 -3.08 44.67
N SER A 680 11.50 -2.42 44.47
CA SER A 680 11.67 -1.00 44.79
C SER A 680 10.94 -0.05 43.83
N TYR A 681 10.53 -0.57 42.66
CA TYR A 681 9.68 0.13 41.71
C TYR A 681 8.24 -0.28 41.93
N ASP A 682 7.38 0.69 42.25
CA ASP A 682 5.95 0.46 42.40
C ASP A 682 5.13 1.65 41.91
N PHE A 683 3.92 1.39 41.44
CA PHE A 683 2.99 2.43 41.01
C PHE A 683 2.06 2.83 42.16
N ASP A 684 1.89 4.13 42.38
CA ASP A 684 0.84 4.65 43.24
C ASP A 684 -0.55 4.48 42.61
N ALA A 685 -1.61 4.75 43.38
CA ALA A 685 -2.99 4.65 42.89
C ALA A 685 -3.32 5.61 41.73
N GLY A 686 -2.48 6.62 41.49
CA GLY A 686 -2.56 7.54 40.36
C GLY A 686 -1.74 7.11 39.15
N GLY A 687 -1.10 5.94 39.18
CA GLY A 687 -0.27 5.42 38.10
C GLY A 687 1.09 6.09 37.99
N ARG A 688 1.59 6.73 39.06
CA ARG A 688 2.95 7.30 39.10
C ARG A 688 3.92 6.29 39.69
N LEU A 689 5.06 6.10 39.03
CA LEU A 689 6.11 5.24 39.56
C LEU A 689 6.75 5.89 40.79
N SER A 690 7.14 5.08 41.77
CA SER A 690 7.70 5.49 43.06
C SER A 690 9.00 6.31 42.95
N ARG A 691 9.71 6.16 41.82
CA ARG A 691 11.01 6.77 41.54
C ARG A 691 11.25 6.94 40.04
N ASP A 692 12.30 7.68 39.71
CA ASP A 692 12.79 7.82 38.35
C ASP A 692 13.27 6.50 37.75
N LEU A 693 13.25 6.41 36.42
CA LEU A 693 13.58 5.20 35.68
C LEU A 693 14.66 5.46 34.62
N GLU A 694 15.71 4.65 34.65
CA GLU A 694 16.59 4.38 33.50
C GLU A 694 16.19 3.01 32.93
N GLY A 695 15.38 3.00 31.87
CA GLY A 695 14.75 1.76 31.43
C GLY A 695 13.54 1.96 30.54
N TRP A 696 12.62 1.00 30.55
CA TRP A 696 11.44 0.99 29.67
C TRP A 696 10.14 0.86 30.45
N VAL A 697 9.13 1.59 30.00
CA VAL A 697 7.73 1.30 30.32
C VAL A 697 7.01 0.86 29.05
N ARG A 698 6.27 -0.25 29.14
CA ARG A 698 5.54 -0.82 28.00
C ARG A 698 4.09 -1.09 28.36
N LEU A 699 3.19 -0.82 27.42
CA LEU A 699 1.74 -0.97 27.59
C LEU A 699 1.20 -1.91 26.52
N ALA A 700 0.37 -2.88 26.91
CA ALA A 700 -0.39 -3.73 25.98
C ALA A 700 -1.86 -3.80 26.40
N HIS A 701 -2.77 -3.67 25.43
CA HIS A 701 -4.18 -3.91 25.66
C HIS A 701 -4.45 -5.40 25.86
N VAL A 702 -5.21 -5.75 26.89
CA VAL A 702 -5.65 -7.11 27.17
C VAL A 702 -7.08 -7.26 26.66
N ILE A 703 -7.25 -8.05 25.58
CA ILE A 703 -8.57 -8.26 24.96
C ILE A 703 -9.31 -9.36 25.71
N ASN A 704 -8.60 -10.44 26.06
CA ASN A 704 -9.07 -11.53 26.88
C ASN A 704 -8.11 -11.77 28.06
N ALA A 705 -8.64 -12.13 29.23
CA ALA A 705 -7.81 -12.41 30.40
C ALA A 705 -6.70 -13.45 30.15
N ASN A 706 -6.94 -14.42 29.27
CA ASN A 706 -5.96 -15.45 28.90
C ASN A 706 -4.78 -14.91 28.07
N ASP A 707 -4.93 -13.75 27.43
CA ASP A 707 -3.87 -13.12 26.64
C ASP A 707 -2.68 -12.73 27.52
N THR A 708 -2.92 -12.47 28.81
CA THR A 708 -1.92 -11.96 29.74
C THR A 708 -0.67 -12.84 29.82
N GLN A 709 -0.82 -14.16 29.80
CA GLN A 709 0.33 -15.08 29.83
C GLN A 709 1.23 -14.94 28.60
N VAL A 710 0.62 -14.76 27.43
CA VAL A 710 1.35 -14.55 26.17
C VAL A 710 2.04 -13.19 26.18
N LEU A 711 1.33 -12.14 26.61
CA LEU A 711 1.89 -10.80 26.70
C LEU A 711 3.08 -10.77 27.68
N ASP A 712 2.93 -11.34 28.88
CA ASP A 712 3.98 -11.39 29.90
C ASP A 712 5.24 -12.11 29.36
N ALA A 713 5.06 -13.22 28.62
CA ALA A 713 6.16 -14.01 28.06
C ALA A 713 7.00 -13.26 27.01
N HIS A 714 6.39 -12.33 26.27
CA HIS A 714 7.06 -11.59 25.19
C HIS A 714 7.39 -10.13 25.54
N ALA A 715 6.98 -9.64 26.71
CA ALA A 715 7.16 -8.26 27.16
C ALA A 715 8.61 -7.78 27.23
N ARG A 716 9.60 -8.69 27.22
CA ARG A 716 11.03 -8.36 27.29
C ARG A 716 11.72 -8.22 25.93
N SER A 717 11.00 -8.43 24.81
CA SER A 717 11.50 -8.23 23.44
C SER A 717 10.94 -6.93 22.87
N ILE A 718 11.78 -5.91 22.68
CA ILE A 718 11.37 -4.54 22.37
C ILE A 718 11.73 -4.22 20.92
N MET A 719 10.74 -3.99 20.06
CA MET A 719 10.99 -3.55 18.68
C MET A 719 11.57 -2.13 18.67
N VAL A 720 12.67 -1.95 17.96
CA VAL A 720 13.34 -0.65 17.78
C VAL A 720 13.66 -0.32 16.32
N GLY A 721 13.30 -1.21 15.39
CA GLY A 721 13.51 -1.03 13.95
C GLY A 721 13.01 -2.21 13.13
N CYS A 722 12.96 -2.05 11.82
CA CYS A 722 12.67 -3.10 10.87
C CYS A 722 13.36 -2.81 9.54
N GLU A 723 14.14 -3.77 9.05
CA GLU A 723 14.75 -3.72 7.73
C GLU A 723 13.89 -4.50 6.73
N LEU A 724 13.75 -3.93 5.53
CA LEU A 724 13.07 -4.56 4.41
C LEU A 724 14.08 -5.23 3.50
N GLU A 725 13.81 -6.48 3.13
CA GLU A 725 14.42 -7.10 1.95
C GLU A 725 13.32 -7.47 0.95
N VAL A 726 13.57 -7.19 -0.32
CA VAL A 726 12.69 -7.59 -1.42
C VAL A 726 13.55 -8.31 -2.44
N GLU A 727 13.25 -9.57 -2.71
CA GLU A 727 14.01 -10.40 -3.63
C GLU A 727 13.18 -10.76 -4.87
N ALA A 728 13.86 -10.92 -5.99
CA ALA A 728 13.30 -11.47 -7.22
C ALA A 728 12.58 -12.80 -6.94
N GLY A 729 11.43 -13.00 -7.59
CA GLY A 729 10.56 -14.15 -7.32
C GLY A 729 9.46 -13.88 -6.29
N GLY A 730 9.30 -12.63 -5.83
CA GLY A 730 8.20 -12.22 -4.98
C GLY A 730 8.41 -12.57 -3.51
N VAL A 731 9.65 -12.61 -3.05
CA VAL A 731 9.97 -12.84 -1.63
C VAL A 731 10.19 -11.49 -0.95
N VAL A 732 9.46 -11.26 0.14
CA VAL A 732 9.58 -10.06 0.97
C VAL A 732 9.95 -10.49 2.37
N ARG A 733 10.97 -9.89 2.97
CA ARG A 733 11.36 -10.17 4.36
C ARG A 733 11.31 -8.93 5.21
N TYR A 734 10.77 -9.11 6.40
CA TYR A 734 10.84 -8.12 7.47
C TYR A 734 11.85 -8.64 8.48
N ASN A 735 12.95 -7.92 8.68
CA ASN A 735 13.97 -8.25 9.65
C ASN A 735 13.82 -7.28 10.83
N PHE A 736 13.17 -7.71 11.90
CA PHE A 736 12.91 -6.85 13.04
C PHE A 736 14.18 -6.66 13.86
N GLN A 737 14.49 -5.40 14.15
CA GLN A 737 15.54 -5.04 15.10
C GLN A 737 14.92 -4.91 16.49
N LYS A 738 15.59 -5.50 17.49
CA LYS A 738 15.09 -5.51 18.87
C LYS A 738 16.14 -5.21 19.93
N GLU A 739 15.67 -4.61 21.02
CA GLU A 739 16.37 -4.49 22.30
C GLU A 739 15.74 -5.42 23.36
N GLY A 740 16.45 -5.63 24.47
CA GLY A 740 15.99 -6.42 25.61
C GLY A 740 16.50 -7.86 25.62
N ALA A 741 15.67 -8.79 26.10
CA ALA A 741 16.07 -10.16 26.35
C ALA A 741 16.34 -10.96 25.06
N ARG A 742 17.62 -11.28 24.81
CA ARG A 742 18.09 -11.95 23.57
C ARG A 742 17.34 -13.24 23.20
N ARG A 743 16.89 -14.02 24.19
CA ARG A 743 16.20 -15.31 23.99
C ARG A 743 14.68 -15.22 23.91
N VAL A 744 14.12 -14.01 24.00
CA VAL A 744 12.67 -13.78 23.87
C VAL A 744 12.42 -13.25 22.47
N GLU A 745 11.63 -13.97 21.67
CA GLU A 745 11.26 -13.56 20.32
C GLU A 745 10.25 -12.41 20.36
N LEU A 746 10.27 -11.57 19.33
CA LEU A 746 9.28 -10.50 19.18
C LEU A 746 7.87 -11.08 19.00
N LEU A 747 6.89 -10.48 19.66
CA LEU A 747 5.46 -10.68 19.41
C LEU A 747 4.91 -9.43 18.73
N HIS A 748 4.31 -9.59 17.56
CA HIS A 748 3.89 -8.49 16.69
C HIS A 748 2.53 -8.76 16.04
N TRP A 749 1.77 -7.73 15.71
CA TRP A 749 0.47 -7.89 15.05
C TRP A 749 0.63 -8.00 13.54
N ALA A 750 0.00 -9.00 12.93
CA ALA A 750 -0.04 -9.21 11.50
C ALA A 750 -1.48 -9.08 10.97
N TYR A 751 -1.69 -8.38 9.86
CA TYR A 751 -2.95 -8.43 9.12
C TYR A 751 -3.21 -9.81 8.52
N GLY A 752 -4.46 -10.06 8.08
CA GLY A 752 -4.83 -11.30 7.37
C GLY A 752 -3.91 -11.60 6.18
N HIS A 753 -3.68 -10.62 5.32
CA HIS A 753 -2.82 -10.81 4.14
C HIS A 753 -1.37 -11.17 4.51
N HIS A 754 -0.84 -10.69 5.63
CA HIS A 754 0.49 -11.08 6.11
C HIS A 754 0.52 -12.56 6.46
N THR A 755 -0.48 -13.03 7.21
CA THR A 755 -0.56 -14.44 7.61
C THR A 755 -0.73 -15.36 6.41
N ASP A 756 -1.51 -14.93 5.41
CA ASP A 756 -1.72 -15.69 4.17
C ASP A 756 -0.42 -15.79 3.35
N LEU A 757 0.31 -14.68 3.18
CA LEU A 757 1.57 -14.65 2.44
C LEU A 757 2.72 -15.37 3.16
N MET A 758 2.64 -15.54 4.48
CA MET A 758 3.55 -16.40 5.23
C MET A 758 3.17 -17.90 5.15
N GLY A 759 2.08 -18.25 4.48
CA GLY A 759 1.59 -19.63 4.37
C GLY A 759 0.96 -20.16 5.66
N MET A 760 0.56 -19.27 6.57
CA MET A 760 -0.06 -19.63 7.83
C MET A 760 -1.58 -19.77 7.63
N GLN A 761 -2.05 -20.98 7.31
CA GLN A 761 -3.49 -21.22 7.12
C GLN A 761 -4.30 -20.80 8.36
N SER A 762 -5.25 -19.90 8.15
CA SER A 762 -6.20 -19.48 9.17
C SER A 762 -7.40 -20.43 9.20
N GLU A 763 -7.48 -21.26 10.24
CA GLU A 763 -8.81 -21.63 10.73
C GLU A 763 -9.32 -20.36 11.43
N LEU A 764 -10.39 -19.78 10.89
CA LEU A 764 -11.13 -18.69 11.51
C LEU A 764 -11.96 -19.26 12.67
N GLU A 765 -11.36 -19.39 13.85
CA GLU A 765 -12.17 -19.39 15.07
C GLU A 765 -12.52 -17.93 15.38
N LEU A 766 -13.68 -17.49 14.87
CA LEU A 766 -14.28 -16.22 15.27
C LEU A 766 -14.49 -16.26 16.80
N PRO A 767 -14.05 -15.25 17.56
CA PRO A 767 -14.38 -15.18 18.98
C PRO A 767 -15.91 -15.13 19.12
N ALA A 768 -16.44 -15.99 19.99
CA ALA A 768 -17.87 -16.08 20.25
C ALA A 768 -18.42 -14.70 20.65
N SER A 769 -19.34 -14.19 19.81
CA SER A 769 -20.35 -13.16 20.05
C SER A 769 -19.98 -12.02 21.02
N VAL A 770 -19.88 -10.80 20.48
CA VAL A 770 -20.14 -9.57 21.23
C VAL A 770 -21.53 -9.69 21.89
N PRO A 771 -21.68 -9.47 23.21
CA PRO A 771 -22.98 -9.59 23.87
C PRO A 771 -23.86 -8.41 23.45
N GLY A 772 -24.81 -8.65 22.55
CA GLY A 772 -25.64 -7.55 22.05
C GLY A 772 -26.74 -7.84 21.03
N SER A 773 -27.28 -9.06 20.92
CA SER A 773 -28.64 -9.25 20.36
C SER A 773 -29.13 -10.68 20.58
N LYS A 774 -29.75 -10.96 21.73
CA LYS A 774 -30.73 -12.03 21.81
C LYS A 774 -32.09 -11.43 21.45
N ARG A 775 -32.68 -11.89 20.34
CA ARG A 775 -34.13 -12.15 20.24
C ARG A 775 -34.40 -13.06 19.04
N ASP A 776 -34.54 -14.33 19.42
CA ASP A 776 -35.55 -15.29 18.99
C ASP A 776 -35.54 -15.80 17.54
N LEU A 777 -34.95 -16.99 17.40
CA LEU A 777 -35.49 -18.07 16.57
C LEU A 777 -36.97 -18.31 16.95
N LEU A 778 -37.86 -18.38 15.97
CA LEU A 778 -38.95 -19.35 15.89
C LEU A 778 -39.63 -19.28 14.50
N LEU A 779 -39.67 -20.45 13.86
CA LEU A 779 -40.27 -20.86 12.57
C LEU A 779 -39.44 -20.62 11.29
#